data_AF-A0A4Q4KZR9-F1
#
_entry.id   AF-A0A4Q4KZR9-F1
#
_cell.length_a   1.000
_cell.length_b   1.000
_cell.length_c   1.000
_cell.angle_alpha   90.00
_cell.angle_beta   90.00
_cell.angle_gamma   90.00
#
_symmetry.space_group_name_H-M   'P 1'
#
loop_
_entity.id
_entity.type
_entity.pdbx_description
1 polymer ?
#
loop_
_entity_poly.entity_id
_entity_poly.type
_entity_poly.pdbx_seq_one_letter_code
_entity_poly.pdbx_strand_id
1 'polypeptide(L)'
;MNTPIFNGKPQSAVALGKSSRLLLRTSNVNVGVRLADPEFVGLLPGRLLPKTIIDSGTAQVRFLTSTILTPEDNDLYELYQRKGPGGTETMIADDNLGPVAGRPAEVLIDVPTAALLDDDVNKASTTWEFQLSVLNGKNGNRDDSNWFTVEIDRNPPEVDKGSGTKFQPERALYLNLPNKTVDDAWLANNEFLQISINRSYEFYNASDTIHVYSGPTYGTGKLLHTQRLTADTVEVPSAELPKTDSREYLWYTLTDATGNISELAVANDYQISRTPPPIFHDCEFPQGISPDPIDLNDLQGTVYLNVKRPDNAQDTDRIAAAVTNGKLPVGLGTRVLGAATVLQFPITTSRLLALWDNATAAVPINGSYKFFRGTDPEVAPPGTDSEINLLAPGPSNPGFPDIKNPNMVEVTVEGASGTKNHITASDRLADITFSTPMIKTGDTWVPVAGDIARFLINGEEIAEFTLTAGDTDPLTHTMKPDEFDAIIGAPGQKQAYWTIENSATSPAVIESLNTAVQVDLAKVDLVAPTVTLFNGYVSCAHLTRPDRELPVTVTIDAVHMPKDTVVTVYSEGYEDSLGTKKIRGTEFSDTYTVLGTENPAEFVLNVKPYLTKLKPIQPPFSSGLPNGYIKIWYSILISGAPNPSKEFFNEVSLLNSSNNYCEGTPTI
;
A
#
# COMPACT_ATOMS: atom_id res chain seq x y z
N MET A 1 31.34 38.38 26.81
CA MET A 1 31.08 37.10 26.12
C MET A 1 30.64 36.13 27.19
N ASN A 2 29.36 35.73 27.19
CA ASN A 2 28.86 34.77 28.18
C ASN A 2 28.91 33.37 27.55
N THR A 3 29.72 32.48 28.09
CA THR A 3 29.79 31.09 27.64
C THR A 3 28.44 30.42 27.94
N PRO A 4 27.69 29.89 26.95
CA PRO A 4 26.39 29.33 27.22
C PRO A 4 26.51 28.07 28.09
N ILE A 5 25.57 27.92 29.02
CA ILE A 5 25.59 26.90 30.07
C ILE A 5 24.50 25.89 29.80
N PHE A 6 24.86 24.60 29.68
CA PHE A 6 23.90 23.52 29.54
C PHE A 6 24.11 22.49 30.67
N ASN A 7 23.03 22.11 31.35
CA ASN A 7 23.05 21.30 32.60
C ASN A 7 24.12 21.77 33.60
N GLY A 8 24.20 23.08 33.85
CA GLY A 8 25.09 23.68 34.85
C GLY A 8 26.58 23.69 34.50
N LYS A 9 26.99 23.36 33.27
CA LYS A 9 28.38 23.44 32.81
C LYS A 9 28.55 24.36 31.59
N PRO A 10 29.58 25.21 31.54
CA PRO A 10 29.90 26.01 30.36
C PRO A 10 30.37 25.10 29.22
N GLN A 11 29.90 25.36 28.00
CA GLN A 11 30.26 24.57 26.82
C GLN A 11 30.77 25.46 25.67
N SER A 12 31.58 24.88 24.77
CA SER A 12 32.00 25.56 23.53
C SER A 12 30.87 25.56 22.50
N ALA A 13 30.87 26.51 21.55
CA ALA A 13 29.86 26.57 20.50
C ALA A 13 29.71 25.26 19.70
N VAL A 14 30.81 24.53 19.48
CA VAL A 14 30.81 23.20 18.85
C VAL A 14 30.13 22.14 19.72
N ALA A 15 30.34 22.17 21.04
CA ALA A 15 29.69 21.25 21.98
C ALA A 15 28.19 21.56 22.12
N LEU A 16 27.82 22.84 22.21
CA LEU A 16 26.44 23.31 22.14
C LEU A 16 25.76 22.88 20.84
N GLY A 17 26.39 23.12 19.67
CA GLY A 17 25.86 22.67 18.39
C GLY A 17 25.60 21.16 18.34
N LYS A 18 26.50 20.33 18.91
CA LYS A 18 26.33 18.88 18.98
C LYS A 18 25.29 18.43 20.02
N SER A 19 25.15 19.11 21.15
CA SER A 19 24.07 18.86 22.13
C SER A 19 22.71 19.28 21.59
N SER A 20 22.58 20.47 20.98
CA SER A 20 21.34 20.93 20.36
C SER A 20 20.94 20.04 19.17
N ARG A 21 21.87 19.57 18.32
CA ARG A 21 21.60 18.53 17.29
C ARG A 21 21.11 17.19 17.86
N LEU A 22 21.31 16.93 19.15
CA LEU A 22 20.77 15.75 19.84
C LEU A 22 19.34 16.02 20.38
N LEU A 23 19.09 17.23 20.88
CA LEU A 23 17.84 17.66 21.51
C LEU A 23 16.75 18.10 20.51
N LEU A 24 17.14 18.68 19.36
CA LEU A 24 16.24 19.09 18.26
C LEU A 24 15.41 17.94 17.66
N ARG A 25 15.72 16.69 18.03
CA ARG A 25 15.05 15.46 17.61
C ARG A 25 13.68 15.27 18.29
N THR A 26 13.31 16.10 19.28
CA THR A 26 12.15 15.86 20.15
C THR A 26 11.31 17.11 20.52
N SER A 27 11.42 18.23 19.81
CA SER A 27 10.74 19.49 20.22
C SER A 27 10.15 20.31 19.06
N ASN A 28 8.85 20.59 19.13
CA ASN A 28 8.09 21.49 18.26
C ASN A 28 7.39 22.55 19.14
N VAL A 29 7.75 23.84 19.05
CA VAL A 29 7.08 24.93 19.80
C VAL A 29 7.12 26.24 19.00
N ASN A 30 6.00 26.66 18.41
CA ASN A 30 5.92 27.89 17.58
C ASN A 30 5.79 29.16 18.43
N VAL A 31 6.81 30.05 18.43
CA VAL A 31 6.80 31.34 19.18
C VAL A 31 7.48 32.50 18.42
N GLY A 32 7.37 32.51 17.09
CA GLY A 32 7.89 33.61 16.25
C GLY A 32 6.99 34.85 16.21
N VAL A 33 7.53 35.97 15.72
CA VAL A 33 6.73 37.12 15.26
C VAL A 33 5.97 36.72 13.99
N ARG A 34 4.74 37.20 13.80
CA ARG A 34 3.85 36.83 12.70
C ARG A 34 3.47 38.03 11.84
N LEU A 35 3.07 37.74 10.59
CA LEU A 35 2.40 38.68 9.70
C LEU A 35 1.04 39.10 10.30
N ALA A 36 0.53 40.28 9.94
CA ALA A 36 -0.78 40.74 10.39
C ALA A 36 -1.93 40.05 9.63
N ASP A 37 -3.09 39.92 10.27
CA ASP A 37 -4.19 39.09 9.76
C ASP A 37 -5.08 39.84 8.74
N PRO A 38 -5.33 39.27 7.54
CA PRO A 38 -6.31 39.75 6.54
C PRO A 38 -7.77 39.78 7.01
N GLU A 39 -8.65 40.43 6.24
CA GLU A 39 -10.11 40.42 6.46
C GLU A 39 -10.91 39.76 5.31
N PHE A 40 -12.08 39.19 5.63
CA PHE A 40 -13.04 38.64 4.67
C PHE A 40 -14.15 39.64 4.34
N VAL A 41 -14.51 39.76 3.06
CA VAL A 41 -15.54 40.69 2.59
C VAL A 41 -16.94 40.08 2.69
N GLY A 42 -17.90 40.82 3.27
CA GLY A 42 -19.34 40.55 3.14
C GLY A 42 -19.97 39.54 4.12
N LEU A 43 -19.31 39.21 5.24
CA LEU A 43 -19.82 38.25 6.22
C LEU A 43 -21.09 38.73 6.96
N LEU A 44 -21.96 37.78 7.30
CA LEU A 44 -23.12 37.95 8.17
C LEU A 44 -22.70 37.97 9.67
N PRO A 45 -23.60 38.38 10.60
CA PRO A 45 -23.39 38.20 12.02
C PRO A 45 -22.99 36.76 12.38
N GLY A 46 -22.03 36.61 13.30
CA GLY A 46 -21.42 35.32 13.62
C GLY A 46 -20.28 34.89 12.68
N ARG A 47 -19.85 35.75 11.74
CA ARG A 47 -18.85 35.45 10.68
C ARG A 47 -19.33 34.40 9.65
N LEU A 48 -20.65 34.20 9.56
CA LEU A 48 -21.26 33.31 8.57
C LEU A 48 -21.11 33.85 7.15
N LEU A 49 -20.72 33.00 6.20
CA LEU A 49 -20.74 33.32 4.77
C LEU A 49 -22.17 33.07 4.22
N PRO A 50 -22.86 34.09 3.65
CA PRO A 50 -24.23 33.90 3.15
C PRO A 50 -24.29 32.95 1.96
N LYS A 51 -25.39 32.19 1.84
CA LYS A 51 -25.59 31.24 0.73
C LYS A 51 -25.41 31.87 -0.65
N THR A 52 -25.82 33.13 -0.82
CA THR A 52 -25.67 33.86 -2.10
C THR A 52 -24.23 34.12 -2.52
N ILE A 53 -23.26 34.13 -1.59
CA ILE A 53 -21.83 34.16 -1.89
C ILE A 53 -21.29 32.73 -2.04
N ILE A 54 -21.76 31.78 -1.24
CA ILE A 54 -21.40 30.35 -1.41
C ILE A 54 -21.75 29.85 -2.82
N ASP A 55 -22.98 30.15 -3.28
CA ASP A 55 -23.52 29.73 -4.58
C ASP A 55 -22.95 30.56 -5.77
N SER A 56 -22.26 31.69 -5.53
CA SER A 56 -21.61 32.48 -6.59
C SER A 56 -20.31 31.85 -7.11
N GLY A 57 -19.70 30.97 -6.29
CA GLY A 57 -18.43 30.30 -6.58
C GLY A 57 -17.18 30.95 -5.97
N THR A 58 -17.25 32.23 -5.57
CA THR A 58 -16.06 32.99 -5.10
C THR A 58 -16.39 33.94 -3.94
N ALA A 59 -15.59 33.86 -2.87
CA ALA A 59 -15.49 34.85 -1.79
C ALA A 59 -14.16 35.62 -1.88
N GLN A 60 -13.96 36.69 -1.10
CA GLN A 60 -12.75 37.52 -1.20
C GLN A 60 -12.10 37.85 0.16
N VAL A 61 -10.77 37.84 0.16
CA VAL A 61 -9.89 38.21 1.28
C VAL A 61 -9.08 39.47 0.91
N ARG A 62 -8.97 40.43 1.83
CA ARG A 62 -8.20 41.67 1.66
C ARG A 62 -6.87 41.61 2.41
N PHE A 63 -5.76 41.72 1.67
CA PHE A 63 -4.40 41.80 2.19
C PHE A 63 -3.81 43.23 2.02
N LEU A 64 -3.07 43.70 3.03
CA LEU A 64 -2.35 44.97 3.02
C LEU A 64 -0.84 44.73 3.01
N THR A 65 -0.18 45.11 1.91
CA THR A 65 1.25 44.78 1.65
C THR A 65 2.24 45.49 2.57
N SER A 66 1.81 46.56 3.25
CA SER A 66 2.58 47.33 4.23
C SER A 66 2.87 46.58 5.54
N THR A 67 2.44 45.33 5.66
CA THR A 67 2.58 44.48 6.86
C THR A 67 3.81 43.57 6.84
N ILE A 68 4.52 43.48 5.71
CA ILE A 68 5.68 42.60 5.52
C ILE A 68 6.90 43.13 6.30
N LEU A 69 7.54 42.26 7.08
CA LEU A 69 8.79 42.54 7.79
C LEU A 69 9.98 42.23 6.86
N THR A 70 10.85 43.23 6.62
CA THR A 70 11.97 43.15 5.66
C THR A 70 11.56 42.62 4.27
N PRO A 71 10.72 43.36 3.51
CA PRO A 71 10.34 42.99 2.16
C PRO A 71 11.55 43.01 1.21
N GLU A 72 11.63 42.03 0.31
CA GLU A 72 12.61 41.93 -0.76
C GLU A 72 11.92 42.04 -2.14
N ASP A 73 12.70 42.23 -3.20
CA ASP A 73 12.16 42.22 -4.57
C ASP A 73 11.74 40.79 -4.96
N ASN A 74 10.50 40.66 -5.46
CA ASN A 74 9.84 39.38 -5.77
C ASN A 74 9.53 38.50 -4.54
N ASP A 75 9.12 39.12 -3.43
CA ASP A 75 8.36 38.40 -2.40
C ASP A 75 7.12 37.73 -3.04
N LEU A 76 6.92 36.43 -2.81
CA LEU A 76 5.71 35.71 -3.21
C LEU A 76 4.73 35.73 -2.03
N TYR A 77 3.44 35.96 -2.26
CA TYR A 77 2.42 35.60 -1.27
C TYR A 77 1.84 34.24 -1.61
N GLU A 78 1.42 33.49 -0.58
CA GLU A 78 0.65 32.26 -0.72
C GLU A 78 -0.48 32.27 0.33
N LEU A 79 -1.74 32.20 -0.09
CA LEU A 79 -2.89 32.08 0.81
C LEU A 79 -3.21 30.60 1.05
N TYR A 80 -3.21 30.20 2.32
CA TYR A 80 -3.62 28.88 2.78
C TYR A 80 -5.00 28.93 3.41
N GLN A 81 -5.74 27.83 3.25
CA GLN A 81 -6.93 27.52 4.02
C GLN A 81 -6.76 26.18 4.75
N ARG A 82 -7.47 26.01 5.86
CA ARG A 82 -7.66 24.72 6.54
C ARG A 82 -9.01 24.67 7.23
N LYS A 83 -9.42 23.46 7.61
CA LYS A 83 -10.68 23.22 8.30
C LYS A 83 -10.50 23.19 9.81
N GLY A 84 -10.80 24.32 10.46
CA GLY A 84 -10.60 24.54 11.90
C GLY A 84 -9.15 24.45 12.37
N PRO A 85 -8.89 24.68 13.68
CA PRO A 85 -7.56 24.68 14.27
C PRO A 85 -6.97 23.27 14.40
N GLY A 86 -6.57 22.70 13.26
CA GLY A 86 -5.99 21.35 13.17
C GLY A 86 -6.24 20.62 11.83
N GLY A 87 -7.06 21.18 10.93
CA GLY A 87 -7.27 20.60 9.60
C GLY A 87 -6.05 20.73 8.67
N THR A 88 -6.04 19.94 7.59
CA THR A 88 -4.99 19.98 6.56
C THR A 88 -4.90 21.35 5.90
N GLU A 89 -3.67 21.84 5.75
CA GLU A 89 -3.35 23.16 5.17
C GLU A 89 -3.18 23.06 3.64
N THR A 90 -4.08 23.70 2.89
CA THR A 90 -4.09 23.71 1.42
C THR A 90 -3.86 25.13 0.91
N MET A 91 -2.88 25.30 0.01
CA MET A 91 -2.67 26.55 -0.72
C MET A 91 -3.77 26.72 -1.76
N ILE A 92 -4.38 27.91 -1.84
CA ILE A 92 -5.51 28.20 -2.74
C ILE A 92 -5.28 29.37 -3.71
N ALA A 93 -4.30 30.22 -3.42
CA ALA A 93 -3.84 31.29 -4.31
C ALA A 93 -2.38 31.63 -3.99
N ASP A 94 -1.60 31.96 -5.00
CA ASP A 94 -0.25 32.51 -4.89
C ASP A 94 0.00 33.52 -6.02
N ASP A 95 0.82 34.54 -5.77
CA ASP A 95 1.32 35.46 -6.81
C ASP A 95 2.58 36.21 -6.34
N ASN A 96 3.29 36.79 -7.29
CA ASN A 96 4.49 37.61 -7.08
C ASN A 96 4.11 39.07 -6.79
N LEU A 97 4.46 39.57 -5.60
CA LEU A 97 4.23 40.96 -5.19
C LEU A 97 5.15 41.98 -5.91
N GLY A 98 5.99 41.50 -6.83
CA GLY A 98 6.86 42.30 -7.69
C GLY A 98 7.99 43.01 -6.92
N PRO A 99 8.62 44.02 -7.57
CA PRO A 99 9.58 44.89 -6.90
C PRO A 99 8.95 45.64 -5.73
N VAL A 100 9.72 45.90 -4.66
CA VAL A 100 9.26 46.68 -3.51
C VAL A 100 8.88 48.11 -3.94
N ALA A 101 9.59 48.66 -4.92
CA ALA A 101 9.29 49.96 -5.52
C ALA A 101 8.09 49.90 -6.47
N GLY A 102 6.91 50.28 -5.99
CA GLY A 102 5.66 50.38 -6.78
C GLY A 102 4.62 49.30 -6.47
N ARG A 103 4.90 48.40 -5.52
CA ARG A 103 3.98 47.37 -5.00
C ARG A 103 2.63 48.00 -4.57
N PRO A 104 1.46 47.46 -4.99
CA PRO A 104 0.14 47.96 -4.58
C PRO A 104 -0.05 47.92 -3.05
N ALA A 105 -0.80 48.87 -2.50
CA ALA A 105 -1.04 48.95 -1.05
C ALA A 105 -2.05 47.92 -0.52
N GLU A 106 -2.99 47.49 -1.38
CA GLU A 106 -4.03 46.50 -1.11
C GLU A 106 -4.02 45.46 -2.23
N VAL A 107 -4.23 44.20 -1.88
CA VAL A 107 -4.47 43.08 -2.79
C VAL A 107 -5.76 42.38 -2.36
N LEU A 108 -6.67 42.17 -3.31
CA LEU A 108 -7.85 41.32 -3.11
C LEU A 108 -7.52 39.92 -3.66
N ILE A 109 -7.68 38.90 -2.82
CA ILE A 109 -7.39 37.51 -3.13
C ILE A 109 -8.72 36.76 -3.19
N ASP A 110 -9.00 36.14 -4.34
CA ASP A 110 -10.21 35.33 -4.55
C ASP A 110 -10.08 33.96 -3.86
N VAL A 111 -11.17 33.53 -3.20
CA VAL A 111 -11.27 32.26 -2.47
C VAL A 111 -12.39 31.42 -3.12
N PRO A 112 -12.06 30.31 -3.80
CA PRO A 112 -13.07 29.44 -4.41
C PRO A 112 -13.96 28.78 -3.36
N THR A 113 -15.25 29.12 -3.34
CA THR A 113 -16.19 28.63 -2.31
C THR A 113 -16.42 27.14 -2.40
N ALA A 114 -16.22 26.51 -3.57
CA ALA A 114 -16.45 25.08 -3.79
C ALA A 114 -15.64 24.18 -2.83
N ALA A 115 -14.46 24.60 -2.39
CA ALA A 115 -13.62 23.85 -1.45
C ALA A 115 -14.06 23.96 0.02
N LEU A 116 -14.92 24.93 0.35
CA LEU A 116 -15.33 25.25 1.71
C LEU A 116 -16.50 24.36 2.16
N LEU A 117 -16.22 23.08 2.38
CA LEU A 117 -17.21 22.08 2.81
C LEU A 117 -17.73 22.32 4.23
N ASP A 118 -18.98 21.96 4.51
CA ASP A 118 -19.59 22.09 5.85
C ASP A 118 -19.93 20.71 6.43
N ASP A 119 -19.15 20.25 7.43
CA ASP A 119 -19.25 18.91 8.04
C ASP A 119 -18.79 18.85 9.52
N ASP A 120 -18.65 19.98 10.23
CA ASP A 120 -18.49 19.97 11.69
C ASP A 120 -19.83 19.58 12.35
N VAL A 121 -19.97 18.27 12.57
CA VAL A 121 -21.15 17.57 13.09
C VAL A 121 -21.58 18.03 14.49
N ASN A 122 -20.81 18.90 15.15
CA ASN A 122 -21.10 19.38 16.51
C ASN A 122 -21.62 20.83 16.52
N LYS A 123 -21.75 21.48 15.34
CA LYS A 123 -22.14 22.88 15.19
C LYS A 123 -23.02 23.11 13.97
N ALA A 124 -23.89 24.12 14.05
CA ALA A 124 -24.70 24.61 12.93
C ALA A 124 -23.86 24.96 11.68
N SER A 125 -22.63 25.48 11.87
CA SER A 125 -21.68 25.86 10.81
C SER A 125 -20.29 25.32 11.09
N THR A 126 -19.49 25.10 10.05
CA THR A 126 -18.09 24.70 10.15
C THR A 126 -17.14 25.87 10.06
N THR A 127 -16.30 25.98 11.08
CA THR A 127 -15.20 26.94 11.14
C THR A 127 -14.13 26.57 10.10
N TRP A 128 -13.98 27.41 9.07
CA TRP A 128 -12.79 27.42 8.23
C TRP A 128 -11.81 28.47 8.71
N GLU A 129 -10.53 28.17 8.60
CA GLU A 129 -9.43 29.05 8.98
C GLU A 129 -8.54 29.33 7.77
N PHE A 130 -8.03 30.55 7.66
CA PHE A 130 -7.14 30.99 6.59
C PHE A 130 -5.86 31.58 7.17
N GLN A 131 -4.72 31.41 6.49
CA GLN A 131 -3.43 31.97 6.87
C GLN A 131 -2.72 32.46 5.62
N LEU A 132 -2.17 33.68 5.69
CA LEU A 132 -1.35 34.23 4.62
C LEU A 132 0.13 33.97 4.94
N SER A 133 0.80 33.28 4.02
CA SER A 133 2.26 33.14 3.98
C SER A 133 2.86 34.17 3.03
N VAL A 134 4.08 34.61 3.33
CA VAL A 134 4.94 35.34 2.38
C VAL A 134 6.30 34.63 2.32
N LEU A 135 6.82 34.39 1.11
CA LEU A 135 8.13 33.78 0.89
C LEU A 135 9.13 34.86 0.48
N ASN A 136 10.26 34.88 1.17
CA ASN A 136 11.34 35.80 0.90
C ASN A 136 12.06 35.41 -0.41
N GLY A 137 12.05 36.32 -1.40
CA GLY A 137 12.53 36.05 -2.77
C GLY A 137 14.02 35.65 -2.89
N LYS A 138 14.81 35.84 -1.83
CA LYS A 138 16.25 35.54 -1.82
C LYS A 138 16.58 34.09 -1.46
N ASN A 139 15.88 33.52 -0.47
CA ASN A 139 16.21 32.21 0.11
C ASN A 139 15.06 31.17 0.02
N GLY A 140 13.86 31.58 -0.41
CA GLY A 140 12.70 30.69 -0.55
C GLY A 140 12.06 30.26 0.77
N ASN A 141 12.44 30.88 1.88
CA ASN A 141 11.90 30.60 3.20
C ASN A 141 10.80 31.62 3.58
N ARG A 142 9.96 31.25 4.55
CA ARG A 142 8.58 31.75 4.68
C ARG A 142 8.28 32.38 6.03
N ASP A 143 7.47 33.44 6.06
CA ASP A 143 6.88 34.03 7.27
C ASP A 143 5.35 34.09 7.14
N ASP A 144 4.61 33.87 8.24
CA ASP A 144 3.15 33.58 8.20
C ASP A 144 2.31 34.44 9.17
N SER A 145 1.01 34.63 8.85
CA SER A 145 0.03 35.29 9.73
C SER A 145 -0.46 34.41 10.89
N ASN A 146 -1.45 34.85 11.67
CA ASN A 146 -2.30 33.91 12.42
C ASN A 146 -3.29 33.23 11.48
N TRP A 147 -4.02 32.25 12.01
CA TRP A 147 -5.16 31.63 11.36
C TRP A 147 -6.43 32.43 11.70
N PHE A 148 -7.12 32.97 10.69
CA PHE A 148 -8.32 33.81 10.84
C PHE A 148 -9.58 33.12 10.27
N THR A 149 -10.72 33.25 10.96
CA THR A 149 -11.88 32.37 10.76
C THR A 149 -12.97 32.91 9.82
N VAL A 150 -13.71 32.00 9.19
CA VAL A 150 -15.04 32.21 8.61
C VAL A 150 -15.91 31.00 8.93
N GLU A 151 -17.19 31.21 9.20
CA GLU A 151 -18.14 30.12 9.48
C GLU A 151 -18.92 29.81 8.19
N ILE A 152 -18.95 28.53 7.81
CA ILE A 152 -19.61 28.07 6.58
C ILE A 152 -20.77 27.16 6.96
N ASP A 153 -21.94 27.44 6.41
CA ASP A 153 -23.16 26.63 6.54
C ASP A 153 -23.64 26.25 5.13
N ARG A 154 -23.98 24.98 4.93
CA ARG A 154 -24.60 24.46 3.71
C ARG A 154 -25.72 23.46 3.97
N ASN A 155 -25.98 23.12 5.23
CA ASN A 155 -26.79 21.97 5.60
C ASN A 155 -28.19 22.45 5.96
N PRO A 156 -29.19 22.27 5.07
CA PRO A 156 -30.54 22.70 5.37
C PRO A 156 -31.15 21.96 6.57
N PRO A 157 -32.27 22.46 7.11
CA PRO A 157 -33.03 21.76 8.14
C PRO A 157 -33.36 20.31 7.73
N GLU A 158 -33.42 19.42 8.72
CA GLU A 158 -33.63 17.98 8.54
C GLU A 158 -32.50 17.27 7.76
N VAL A 159 -31.30 17.84 7.71
CA VAL A 159 -30.06 17.10 7.34
C VAL A 159 -29.29 16.76 8.61
N ASP A 160 -29.00 15.46 8.81
CA ASP A 160 -27.98 15.04 9.77
C ASP A 160 -26.61 15.39 9.22
N LYS A 161 -25.99 16.40 9.85
CA LYS A 161 -24.66 16.88 9.49
C LYS A 161 -23.59 15.83 9.76
N GLY A 162 -23.86 14.91 10.68
CA GLY A 162 -23.06 13.73 11.03
C GLY A 162 -22.72 12.83 9.85
N SER A 163 -23.61 12.74 8.85
CA SER A 163 -23.47 11.84 7.70
C SER A 163 -23.76 12.47 6.34
N GLY A 164 -24.24 13.72 6.32
CA GLY A 164 -24.84 14.32 5.13
C GLY A 164 -26.17 13.65 4.74
N THR A 165 -26.73 12.79 5.60
CA THR A 165 -28.04 12.18 5.35
C THR A 165 -29.09 13.26 5.46
N LYS A 166 -29.64 13.65 4.31
CA LYS A 166 -30.90 14.37 4.28
C LYS A 166 -31.99 13.45 4.80
N PHE A 167 -32.42 13.66 6.04
CA PHE A 167 -33.64 13.04 6.50
C PHE A 167 -34.80 13.70 5.76
N GLN A 168 -35.80 12.87 5.47
CA GLN A 168 -37.04 13.36 4.93
C GLN A 168 -37.86 13.89 6.12
N PRO A 169 -38.21 15.20 6.18
CA PRO A 169 -38.89 15.77 7.36
C PRO A 169 -40.12 14.95 7.76
N GLU A 170 -40.38 14.81 9.06
CA GLU A 170 -41.45 13.89 9.51
C GLU A 170 -42.82 14.27 8.94
N ARG A 171 -43.66 13.26 8.68
CA ARG A 171 -44.98 13.48 8.09
C ARG A 171 -45.85 14.38 8.97
N ALA A 172 -46.41 15.43 8.37
CA ALA A 172 -47.35 16.32 9.04
C ALA A 172 -48.53 15.52 9.64
N LEU A 173 -48.69 15.60 10.96
CA LEU A 173 -49.73 14.86 11.68
C LEU A 173 -51.02 15.69 11.70
N TYR A 174 -52.08 15.16 11.10
CA TYR A 174 -53.38 15.81 11.10
C TYR A 174 -53.99 15.80 12.51
N LEU A 175 -54.24 16.98 13.08
CA LEU A 175 -54.84 17.12 14.40
C LEU A 175 -56.35 16.96 14.37
N ASN A 176 -57.00 17.43 13.29
CA ASN A 176 -58.46 17.35 13.13
C ASN A 176 -58.98 16.33 12.10
N LEU A 177 -58.12 15.65 11.31
CA LEU A 177 -58.50 14.62 10.32
C LEU A 177 -58.07 13.20 10.77
N PRO A 178 -58.83 12.52 11.66
CA PRO A 178 -58.42 11.23 12.25
C PRO A 178 -58.60 10.03 11.31
N ASN A 179 -59.66 10.01 10.50
CA ASN A 179 -60.02 8.85 9.67
C ASN A 179 -59.08 8.61 8.48
N LYS A 180 -58.21 9.59 8.15
CA LYS A 180 -57.38 9.68 6.93
C LYS A 180 -58.13 9.61 5.60
N THR A 181 -59.44 9.40 5.59
CA THR A 181 -60.30 9.79 4.47
C THR A 181 -60.68 11.26 4.65
N VAL A 182 -60.32 12.11 3.68
CA VAL A 182 -61.04 13.38 3.49
C VAL A 182 -62.35 13.02 2.80
N ASP A 183 -63.41 12.83 3.59
CA ASP A 183 -64.78 12.69 3.10
C ASP A 183 -65.57 13.99 3.33
N ASP A 184 -66.70 14.14 2.62
CA ASP A 184 -67.45 15.41 2.57
C ASP A 184 -67.97 15.87 3.94
N ALA A 185 -68.25 14.94 4.85
CA ALA A 185 -68.74 15.25 6.19
C ALA A 185 -67.67 15.94 7.06
N TRP A 186 -66.40 15.67 6.79
CA TRP A 186 -65.28 16.28 7.49
C TRP A 186 -65.04 17.74 7.09
N LEU A 187 -65.09 18.02 5.78
CA LEU A 187 -64.81 19.35 5.21
C LEU A 187 -65.81 20.43 5.69
N ALA A 188 -67.08 20.05 5.90
CA ALA A 188 -68.14 20.98 6.30
C ALA A 188 -68.00 21.57 7.73
N ASN A 189 -67.05 21.07 8.54
CA ASN A 189 -66.92 21.42 9.96
C ASN A 189 -65.56 22.05 10.33
N ASN A 190 -64.67 22.30 9.36
CA ASN A 190 -63.29 22.74 9.62
C ASN A 190 -62.81 23.83 8.63
N GLU A 191 -62.56 25.05 9.12
CA GLU A 191 -62.02 26.18 8.32
C GLU A 191 -60.52 26.02 8.00
N PHE A 192 -59.78 25.30 8.85
CA PHE A 192 -58.37 24.97 8.67
C PHE A 192 -58.15 23.47 8.82
N LEU A 193 -57.27 22.90 8.00
CA LEU A 193 -56.59 21.66 8.31
C LEU A 193 -55.45 22.01 9.27
N GLN A 194 -55.59 21.58 10.53
CA GLN A 194 -54.57 21.80 11.55
C GLN A 194 -53.58 20.65 11.52
N ILE A 195 -52.29 20.96 11.35
CA ILE A 195 -51.21 19.99 11.37
C ILE A 195 -50.22 20.30 12.48
N SER A 196 -49.72 19.24 13.11
CA SER A 196 -48.52 19.29 13.94
C SER A 196 -47.32 18.77 13.13
N ILE A 197 -46.18 19.41 13.33
CA ILE A 197 -44.90 19.10 12.68
C ILE A 197 -43.82 18.89 13.75
N ASN A 198 -42.81 18.09 13.44
CA ASN A 198 -41.64 17.96 14.29
C ASN A 198 -40.71 19.17 14.08
N ARG A 199 -40.00 19.55 15.15
CA ARG A 199 -38.95 20.60 15.16
C ARG A 199 -37.70 20.16 15.91
N SER A 200 -37.56 18.85 16.17
CA SER A 200 -36.46 18.25 16.92
C SER A 200 -35.23 17.96 16.06
N TYR A 201 -35.14 18.58 14.87
CA TYR A 201 -34.05 18.41 13.93
C TYR A 201 -32.77 19.13 14.39
N GLU A 202 -31.64 18.73 13.82
CA GLU A 202 -30.33 19.22 14.23
C GLU A 202 -30.21 20.74 14.05
N PHE A 203 -29.67 21.42 15.06
CA PHE A 203 -29.44 22.88 15.07
C PHE A 203 -30.66 23.79 14.79
N TYR A 204 -31.91 23.31 15.00
CA TYR A 204 -33.15 24.11 14.89
C TYR A 204 -33.01 25.53 15.46
N ASN A 205 -33.48 26.53 14.69
CA ASN A 205 -33.47 27.93 15.10
C ASN A 205 -34.84 28.59 14.91
N ALA A 206 -35.20 29.51 15.80
CA ALA A 206 -36.47 30.25 15.72
C ALA A 206 -36.50 31.31 14.58
N SER A 207 -35.40 31.44 13.83
CA SER A 207 -35.32 32.14 12.54
C SER A 207 -36.04 31.42 11.40
N ASP A 208 -36.15 30.09 11.50
CA ASP A 208 -36.42 29.21 10.37
C ASP A 208 -37.87 29.34 9.86
N THR A 209 -38.14 28.89 8.63
CA THR A 209 -39.41 29.11 7.92
C THR A 209 -39.91 27.82 7.27
N ILE A 210 -41.23 27.57 7.28
CA ILE A 210 -41.89 26.41 6.68
C ILE A 210 -42.78 26.79 5.49
N HIS A 211 -42.85 25.91 4.48
CA HIS A 211 -43.72 25.99 3.30
C HIS A 211 -44.50 24.66 3.12
N VAL A 212 -45.82 24.68 2.97
CA VAL A 212 -46.68 23.45 2.98
C VAL A 212 -47.35 23.19 1.62
N TYR A 213 -47.39 21.93 1.16
CA TYR A 213 -47.80 21.53 -0.19
C TYR A 213 -48.73 20.30 -0.22
N SER A 214 -49.52 20.13 -1.29
CA SER A 214 -50.30 18.91 -1.54
C SER A 214 -50.55 18.60 -3.04
N GLY A 215 -50.73 17.32 -3.37
CA GLY A 215 -51.15 16.84 -4.70
C GLY A 215 -51.24 15.30 -4.83
N PRO A 216 -51.79 14.79 -5.95
CA PRO A 216 -52.09 13.36 -6.16
C PRO A 216 -50.85 12.50 -6.46
N THR A 217 -49.72 13.15 -6.74
CA THR A 217 -48.40 12.53 -6.85
C THR A 217 -47.47 13.25 -5.90
N TYR A 218 -46.90 12.51 -4.95
CA TYR A 218 -45.96 13.08 -3.98
C TYR A 218 -44.81 13.84 -4.68
N GLY A 219 -44.53 15.06 -4.19
CA GLY A 219 -43.48 15.93 -4.71
C GLY A 219 -43.86 16.79 -5.91
N THR A 220 -45.06 16.66 -6.47
CA THR A 220 -45.59 17.58 -7.50
C THR A 220 -46.97 18.07 -7.08
N GLY A 221 -47.04 19.30 -6.57
CA GLY A 221 -48.24 19.81 -5.90
C GLY A 221 -48.24 21.33 -5.74
N LYS A 222 -49.37 21.85 -5.23
CA LYS A 222 -49.59 23.28 -5.00
C LYS A 222 -49.03 23.72 -3.64
N LEU A 223 -48.37 24.88 -3.57
CA LEU A 223 -48.06 25.56 -2.30
C LEU A 223 -49.36 26.11 -1.67
N LEU A 224 -49.62 25.72 -0.42
CA LEU A 224 -50.84 26.05 0.31
C LEU A 224 -50.63 27.13 1.37
N HIS A 225 -49.48 27.15 2.06
CA HIS A 225 -49.20 28.08 3.16
C HIS A 225 -47.70 28.29 3.41
N THR A 226 -47.31 29.35 4.14
CA THR A 226 -45.93 29.66 4.55
C THR A 226 -45.90 30.50 5.85
N GLN A 227 -45.02 30.15 6.80
CA GLN A 227 -44.83 30.90 8.06
C GLN A 227 -43.46 30.66 8.71
N ARG A 228 -43.06 31.50 9.68
CA ARG A 228 -41.89 31.22 10.55
C ARG A 228 -42.18 30.10 11.53
N LEU A 229 -41.15 29.34 11.89
CA LEU A 229 -41.22 28.10 12.65
C LEU A 229 -41.23 28.28 14.18
N THR A 230 -41.82 29.37 14.67
CA THR A 230 -41.84 29.71 16.11
C THR A 230 -42.69 28.76 16.95
N ALA A 231 -43.68 28.08 16.34
CA ALA A 231 -44.52 27.05 16.95
C ALA A 231 -44.47 25.72 16.18
N ASP A 232 -44.97 24.65 16.81
CA ASP A 232 -45.06 23.27 16.29
C ASP A 232 -46.38 22.97 15.56
N THR A 233 -47.29 23.94 15.59
CA THR A 233 -48.64 23.85 15.02
C THR A 233 -48.73 24.79 13.82
N VAL A 234 -49.25 24.28 12.71
CA VAL A 234 -49.43 25.02 11.45
C VAL A 234 -50.87 24.88 10.99
N GLU A 235 -51.49 26.01 10.66
CA GLU A 235 -52.89 26.06 10.24
C GLU A 235 -52.98 26.29 8.73
N VAL A 236 -53.39 25.26 7.99
CA VAL A 236 -53.49 25.30 6.53
C VAL A 236 -54.94 25.57 6.14
N PRO A 237 -55.27 26.65 5.40
CA PRO A 237 -56.66 26.96 5.04
C PRO A 237 -57.35 25.81 4.28
N SER A 238 -58.49 25.32 4.74
CA SER A 238 -59.13 24.11 4.17
C SER A 238 -59.67 24.34 2.75
N ALA A 239 -59.91 25.60 2.37
CA ALA A 239 -60.31 26.02 1.02
C ALA A 239 -59.29 25.64 -0.08
N GLU A 240 -58.03 25.38 0.28
CA GLU A 240 -56.92 25.15 -0.65
C GLU A 240 -56.70 23.66 -1.02
N LEU A 241 -57.49 22.73 -0.44
CA LEU A 241 -57.29 21.28 -0.57
C LEU A 241 -57.77 20.65 -1.91
N PRO A 242 -57.22 19.48 -2.31
CA PRO A 242 -57.65 18.72 -3.50
C PRO A 242 -59.05 18.10 -3.36
N LYS A 243 -59.65 17.63 -4.48
CA LYS A 243 -61.11 17.43 -4.62
C LYS A 243 -61.55 16.20 -5.44
N THR A 244 -60.78 15.10 -5.46
CA THR A 244 -61.06 13.92 -6.31
C THR A 244 -60.70 12.60 -5.60
N ASP A 245 -61.48 11.55 -5.82
CA ASP A 245 -61.11 10.16 -5.48
C ASP A 245 -59.80 9.76 -6.17
N SER A 246 -58.71 9.72 -5.39
CA SER A 246 -57.36 9.55 -5.91
C SER A 246 -56.47 8.83 -4.87
N ARG A 247 -55.22 9.27 -4.72
CA ARG A 247 -54.43 9.14 -3.50
C ARG A 247 -53.67 10.44 -3.30
N GLU A 248 -54.30 11.38 -2.63
CA GLU A 248 -53.65 12.65 -2.30
C GLU A 248 -52.55 12.45 -1.24
N TYR A 249 -51.57 13.34 -1.29
CA TYR A 249 -50.42 13.38 -0.42
C TYR A 249 -50.24 14.83 0.07
N LEU A 250 -49.88 15.03 1.34
CA LEU A 250 -49.51 16.34 1.90
C LEU A 250 -48.10 16.27 2.50
N TRP A 251 -47.29 17.29 2.22
CA TRP A 251 -45.88 17.40 2.62
C TRP A 251 -45.48 18.89 2.82
N TYR A 252 -44.25 19.15 3.27
CA TYR A 252 -43.74 20.51 3.49
C TYR A 252 -42.22 20.60 3.23
N THR A 253 -41.66 21.80 3.23
CA THR A 253 -40.20 22.07 3.30
C THR A 253 -39.90 23.14 4.35
N LEU A 254 -38.66 23.18 4.81
CA LEU A 254 -38.12 24.12 5.80
C LEU A 254 -36.94 24.91 5.22
N THR A 255 -36.69 26.13 5.70
CA THR A 255 -35.59 27.01 5.27
C THR A 255 -34.90 27.64 6.48
N ASP A 256 -33.57 27.66 6.49
CA ASP A 256 -32.72 28.17 7.58
C ASP A 256 -32.37 29.68 7.50
N ALA A 257 -31.41 30.13 8.31
CA ALA A 257 -30.95 31.51 8.42
C ALA A 257 -29.88 31.94 7.40
N THR A 258 -29.18 31.01 6.72
CA THR A 258 -28.16 31.34 5.70
C THR A 258 -28.70 31.22 4.27
N GLY A 259 -29.74 30.39 4.09
CA GLY A 259 -30.60 30.31 2.91
C GLY A 259 -30.85 28.89 2.37
N ASN A 260 -30.45 27.82 3.07
CA ASN A 260 -30.64 26.45 2.54
C ASN A 260 -32.06 25.94 2.82
N ILE A 261 -32.55 25.05 1.95
CA ILE A 261 -33.93 24.53 1.96
C ILE A 261 -33.90 23.00 2.10
N SER A 262 -34.74 22.44 2.98
CA SER A 262 -34.84 21.01 3.26
C SER A 262 -35.35 20.18 2.07
N GLU A 263 -35.21 18.87 2.18
CA GLU A 263 -36.01 17.94 1.36
C GLU A 263 -37.50 18.07 1.67
N LEU A 264 -38.31 17.54 0.76
CA LEU A 264 -39.76 17.45 0.88
C LEU A 264 -40.14 16.42 1.97
N ALA A 265 -40.99 16.82 2.92
CA ALA A 265 -41.43 15.97 4.04
C ALA A 265 -42.04 14.63 3.61
N VAL A 266 -41.97 13.62 4.48
CA VAL A 266 -42.64 12.33 4.30
C VAL A 266 -44.12 12.60 4.09
N ALA A 267 -44.64 12.20 2.93
CA ALA A 267 -46.04 12.44 2.63
C ALA A 267 -46.96 11.78 3.67
N ASN A 268 -47.82 12.54 4.33
CA ASN A 268 -48.96 11.95 5.01
C ASN A 268 -50.04 11.67 3.96
N ASP A 269 -49.99 10.45 3.48
CA ASP A 269 -50.87 9.92 2.48
C ASP A 269 -52.22 9.52 3.04
N TYR A 270 -53.06 9.19 2.07
CA TYR A 270 -54.29 8.51 2.25
C TYR A 270 -54.22 6.93 1.59
N GLN A 271 -53.19 5.88 1.71
CA GLN A 271 -52.90 4.27 1.28
C GLN A 271 -51.58 3.12 1.59
N ILE A 272 -50.91 2.06 0.78
CA ILE A 272 -50.02 0.64 1.11
C ILE A 272 -48.77 -0.26 0.23
N SER A 273 -47.98 -1.48 0.59
CA SER A 273 -46.92 -2.53 -0.21
C SER A 273 -45.92 -3.90 0.30
N ARG A 274 -44.92 -4.77 -0.40
CA ARG A 274 -44.20 -6.30 -0.14
C ARG A 274 -42.78 -7.10 -0.83
N THR A 275 -42.10 -8.41 -0.58
CA THR A 275 -40.86 -9.32 -1.32
C THR A 275 -40.03 -10.85 -0.95
N PRO A 276 -38.78 -11.48 -1.47
CA PRO A 276 -38.13 -13.03 -1.73
C PRO A 276 -36.54 -13.82 -1.53
N PRO A 277 -35.98 -15.14 -2.02
CA PRO A 277 -34.73 -16.22 -1.63
C PRO A 277 -33.51 -17.17 -2.53
N PRO A 278 -32.59 -18.29 -2.13
CA PRO A 278 -31.13 -19.02 -2.63
C PRO A 278 -30.55 -20.65 -3.02
N ILE A 279 -29.19 -21.27 -3.01
CA ILE A 279 -28.44 -22.62 -3.73
C ILE A 279 -27.19 -23.82 -3.27
N PHE A 280 -26.04 -24.51 -3.94
CA PHE A 280 -24.96 -25.76 -3.57
C PHE A 280 -23.46 -26.38 -4.35
N HIS A 281 -22.36 -27.28 -3.89
CA HIS A 281 -20.86 -27.82 -4.48
C HIS A 281 -19.84 -29.22 -4.12
N ASP A 282 -18.48 -29.59 -4.60
CA ASP A 282 -17.47 -30.95 -4.62
C ASP A 282 -15.72 -31.18 -4.46
N CYS A 283 -14.76 -32.24 -4.89
CA CYS A 283 -13.26 -32.90 -4.44
C CYS A 283 -11.83 -33.56 -5.27
N GLU A 284 -10.60 -34.27 -4.78
CA GLU A 284 -9.20 -34.89 -5.47
C GLU A 284 -7.89 -35.82 -4.85
N PHE A 285 -6.73 -36.19 -5.59
CA PHE A 285 -5.33 -36.81 -5.20
C PHE A 285 -4.03 -36.09 -5.83
N PRO A 286 -2.91 -35.69 -5.15
CA PRO A 286 -1.84 -34.84 -5.78
C PRO A 286 -0.55 -35.44 -6.39
N GLN A 287 0.09 -36.47 -5.81
CA GLN A 287 1.44 -36.96 -6.23
C GLN A 287 1.42 -38.31 -6.96
N GLY A 288 0.37 -38.55 -7.73
CA GLY A 288 0.14 -39.82 -8.43
C GLY A 288 -0.96 -39.67 -9.47
N ILE A 289 -0.97 -38.51 -10.13
CA ILE A 289 -2.01 -38.14 -11.10
C ILE A 289 -1.70 -38.88 -12.39
N SER A 290 -2.50 -39.91 -12.70
CA SER A 290 -2.35 -40.71 -13.92
C SER A 290 -2.18 -39.81 -15.16
N PRO A 291 -1.10 -39.99 -15.95
CA PRO A 291 -0.29 -41.20 -16.09
C PRO A 291 0.85 -41.39 -15.07
N ASP A 292 1.13 -40.44 -14.19
CA ASP A 292 2.36 -40.43 -13.40
C ASP A 292 2.23 -41.25 -12.08
N PRO A 293 3.13 -42.23 -11.81
CA PRO A 293 3.13 -43.03 -10.58
C PRO A 293 3.85 -42.33 -9.42
N ILE A 294 3.45 -42.64 -8.18
CA ILE A 294 4.22 -42.33 -6.97
C ILE A 294 5.57 -43.06 -7.04
N ASP A 295 6.69 -42.33 -7.06
CA ASP A 295 8.01 -42.90 -7.35
C ASP A 295 9.06 -42.76 -6.23
N LEU A 296 10.32 -43.11 -6.52
CA LEU A 296 11.43 -42.98 -5.57
C LEU A 296 11.77 -41.52 -5.20
N ASN A 297 11.39 -40.54 -6.02
CA ASN A 297 11.53 -39.12 -5.73
C ASN A 297 10.42 -38.66 -4.77
N ASP A 298 9.17 -39.09 -4.98
CA ASP A 298 8.06 -38.82 -4.04
C ASP A 298 8.31 -39.39 -2.64
N LEU A 299 9.00 -40.53 -2.56
CA LEU A 299 9.38 -41.17 -1.29
C LEU A 299 10.37 -40.33 -0.45
N GLN A 300 11.02 -39.31 -1.03
CA GLN A 300 11.81 -38.31 -0.29
C GLN A 300 10.94 -37.26 0.42
N GLY A 301 9.65 -37.17 0.07
CA GLY A 301 8.69 -36.18 0.56
C GLY A 301 7.58 -36.75 1.46
N THR A 302 6.38 -36.19 1.34
CA THR A 302 5.16 -36.70 2.00
C THR A 302 4.01 -36.64 1.01
N VAL A 303 3.42 -37.80 0.73
CA VAL A 303 2.30 -37.97 -0.22
C VAL A 303 0.97 -37.66 0.48
N TYR A 304 -0.01 -37.08 -0.23
CA TYR A 304 -1.29 -36.63 0.31
C TYR A 304 -2.52 -37.14 -0.47
N LEU A 305 -3.71 -36.94 0.12
CA LEU A 305 -5.05 -37.03 -0.50
C LEU A 305 -5.85 -35.78 -0.07
N ASN A 306 -6.61 -35.15 -0.98
CA ASN A 306 -7.23 -33.82 -0.76
C ASN A 306 -8.75 -33.81 -1.02
N VAL A 307 -9.50 -32.92 -0.35
CA VAL A 307 -10.98 -32.80 -0.51
C VAL A 307 -11.45 -31.35 -0.38
N LYS A 308 -12.43 -30.91 -1.20
CA LYS A 308 -12.93 -29.51 -1.27
C LYS A 308 -14.34 -29.32 -0.65
N ARG A 309 -14.72 -28.05 -0.38
CA ARG A 309 -15.93 -27.59 0.34
C ARG A 309 -17.21 -27.41 -0.53
N PRO A 310 -18.44 -27.72 -0.02
CA PRO A 310 -19.74 -27.41 -0.66
C PRO A 310 -20.30 -25.96 -0.50
N ASP A 311 -21.22 -25.53 -1.39
CA ASP A 311 -21.94 -24.23 -1.30
C ASP A 311 -23.20 -24.27 -0.41
N ASN A 312 -23.68 -23.09 0.02
CA ASN A 312 -24.77 -22.87 1.01
C ASN A 312 -24.64 -23.78 2.25
N ALA A 313 -23.40 -24.16 2.58
CA ALA A 313 -23.05 -25.09 3.64
C ALA A 313 -22.55 -24.37 4.89
N GLN A 314 -22.69 -25.04 6.04
CA GLN A 314 -22.42 -24.49 7.36
C GLN A 314 -21.09 -25.01 7.90
N ASP A 315 -20.35 -24.18 8.64
CA ASP A 315 -18.97 -24.48 9.07
C ASP A 315 -18.84 -25.69 10.02
N THR A 316 -19.96 -26.15 10.57
CA THR A 316 -20.08 -27.28 11.51
C THR A 316 -20.06 -28.66 10.83
N ASP A 317 -20.18 -28.72 9.50
CA ASP A 317 -20.23 -29.96 8.72
C ASP A 317 -18.83 -30.67 8.66
N ARG A 318 -18.77 -31.96 8.28
CA ARG A 318 -17.57 -32.82 8.51
C ARG A 318 -17.21 -33.76 7.35
N ILE A 319 -15.94 -34.21 7.31
CA ILE A 319 -15.36 -35.09 6.26
C ILE A 319 -14.41 -36.19 6.82
N ALA A 320 -14.33 -37.38 6.19
CA ALA A 320 -13.39 -38.48 6.52
C ALA A 320 -12.87 -39.23 5.27
N ALA A 321 -11.64 -39.78 5.28
CA ALA A 321 -10.95 -40.32 4.08
C ALA A 321 -10.03 -41.56 4.27
N ALA A 322 -9.77 -42.32 3.19
CA ALA A 322 -8.95 -43.55 3.13
C ALA A 322 -8.36 -43.88 1.72
N VAL A 323 -7.41 -44.83 1.63
CA VAL A 323 -6.69 -45.29 0.41
C VAL A 323 -6.54 -46.84 0.38
N THR A 324 -6.34 -47.48 -0.79
CA THR A 324 -6.13 -48.94 -0.93
C THR A 324 -5.37 -49.34 -2.22
N ASN A 325 -4.62 -50.46 -2.25
CA ASN A 325 -4.10 -51.10 -3.50
C ASN A 325 -4.99 -52.26 -4.00
N GLY A 326 -6.28 -52.25 -3.65
CA GLY A 326 -7.22 -53.34 -3.93
C GLY A 326 -7.06 -54.58 -3.04
N LYS A 327 -5.92 -54.76 -2.36
CA LYS A 327 -5.68 -55.82 -1.37
C LYS A 327 -5.59 -55.28 0.06
N LEU A 328 -4.89 -54.17 0.26
CA LEU A 328 -4.57 -53.57 1.56
C LEU A 328 -5.23 -52.19 1.72
N PRO A 329 -6.31 -52.06 2.51
CA PRO A 329 -6.92 -50.78 2.83
C PRO A 329 -6.17 -50.04 3.96
N VAL A 330 -6.02 -48.73 3.81
CA VAL A 330 -5.22 -47.83 4.65
C VAL A 330 -6.03 -46.57 5.00
N GLY A 331 -6.46 -46.44 6.26
CA GLY A 331 -7.23 -45.28 6.73
C GLY A 331 -6.38 -44.04 7.01
N LEU A 332 -6.90 -42.85 6.68
CA LEU A 332 -6.18 -41.56 6.86
C LEU A 332 -6.82 -40.62 7.91
N GLY A 333 -8.13 -40.72 8.19
CA GLY A 333 -8.78 -40.08 9.36
C GLY A 333 -10.00 -39.20 9.05
N THR A 334 -10.39 -38.36 10.02
CA THR A 334 -11.63 -37.55 10.01
C THR A 334 -11.36 -36.12 10.48
N ARG A 335 -12.01 -35.12 9.88
CA ARG A 335 -11.87 -33.67 10.16
C ARG A 335 -13.22 -32.92 10.07
N VAL A 336 -13.28 -31.71 10.63
CA VAL A 336 -14.39 -30.75 10.43
C VAL A 336 -14.07 -29.81 9.27
N LEU A 337 -15.08 -29.20 8.61
CA LEU A 337 -14.83 -28.19 7.57
C LEU A 337 -14.23 -26.90 8.15
N GLY A 338 -14.83 -26.35 9.21
CA GLY A 338 -14.46 -25.03 9.71
C GLY A 338 -14.58 -23.97 8.61
N ALA A 339 -13.58 -23.10 8.47
CA ALA A 339 -13.50 -22.12 7.38
C ALA A 339 -12.61 -22.57 6.19
N ALA A 340 -12.12 -23.81 6.18
CA ALA A 340 -11.21 -24.28 5.14
C ALA A 340 -11.92 -24.53 3.80
N THR A 341 -11.24 -24.23 2.70
CA THR A 341 -11.69 -24.52 1.32
C THR A 341 -11.28 -25.91 0.84
N VAL A 342 -10.14 -26.42 1.31
CA VAL A 342 -9.57 -27.75 1.02
C VAL A 342 -9.02 -28.39 2.30
N LEU A 343 -9.13 -29.71 2.42
CA LEU A 343 -8.61 -30.53 3.53
C LEU A 343 -7.62 -31.58 3.00
N GLN A 344 -6.46 -31.73 3.64
CA GLN A 344 -5.37 -32.64 3.20
C GLN A 344 -5.10 -33.78 4.21
N PHE A 345 -4.79 -34.98 3.73
CA PHE A 345 -4.55 -36.18 4.53
C PHE A 345 -3.24 -36.90 4.11
N PRO A 346 -2.23 -37.06 4.99
CA PRO A 346 -0.92 -37.60 4.61
C PRO A 346 -0.82 -39.14 4.60
N ILE A 347 0.06 -39.66 3.73
CA ILE A 347 0.44 -41.06 3.57
C ILE A 347 1.94 -41.20 3.86
N THR A 348 2.34 -42.18 4.67
CA THR A 348 3.74 -42.36 5.09
C THR A 348 4.53 -43.28 4.16
N THR A 349 5.83 -43.06 4.01
CA THR A 349 6.78 -43.90 3.25
C THR A 349 6.64 -45.39 3.60
N SER A 350 6.47 -45.72 4.89
CA SER A 350 6.24 -47.08 5.37
C SER A 350 4.92 -47.72 4.92
N ARG A 351 3.88 -46.91 4.64
CA ARG A 351 2.62 -47.38 4.05
C ARG A 351 2.78 -47.57 2.54
N LEU A 352 3.50 -46.69 1.85
CA LEU A 352 3.79 -46.81 0.41
C LEU A 352 4.63 -48.06 0.11
N LEU A 353 5.72 -48.29 0.86
CA LEU A 353 6.56 -49.50 0.72
C LEU A 353 5.77 -50.79 1.02
N ALA A 354 4.80 -50.75 1.95
CA ALA A 354 3.91 -51.87 2.24
C ALA A 354 2.79 -52.07 1.18
N LEU A 355 2.51 -51.07 0.34
CA LEU A 355 1.63 -51.20 -0.83
C LEU A 355 2.41 -51.69 -2.07
N TRP A 356 3.73 -51.45 -2.12
CA TRP A 356 4.68 -51.87 -3.18
C TRP A 356 5.14 -53.33 -3.07
N ASP A 357 5.39 -53.84 -1.86
CA ASP A 357 5.73 -55.27 -1.58
C ASP A 357 6.88 -55.86 -2.41
N ASN A 358 7.92 -55.04 -2.69
CA ASN A 358 9.08 -55.39 -3.53
C ASN A 358 8.71 -55.83 -4.97
N ALA A 359 7.67 -55.23 -5.54
CA ALA A 359 7.29 -55.47 -6.94
C ALA A 359 8.43 -55.15 -7.92
N THR A 360 8.38 -55.78 -9.10
CA THR A 360 9.30 -55.54 -10.23
C THR A 360 8.61 -54.80 -11.38
N ALA A 361 7.47 -54.16 -11.12
CA ALA A 361 6.62 -53.42 -12.05
C ALA A 361 5.59 -52.58 -11.25
N ALA A 362 4.96 -51.60 -11.90
CA ALA A 362 4.02 -50.65 -11.27
C ALA A 362 2.82 -51.32 -10.53
N VAL A 363 2.30 -50.65 -9.50
CA VAL A 363 1.21 -51.14 -8.62
C VAL A 363 0.09 -50.09 -8.46
N PRO A 364 -1.17 -50.39 -8.81
CA PRO A 364 -2.29 -49.43 -8.76
C PRO A 364 -2.93 -49.27 -7.37
N ILE A 365 -3.48 -48.08 -7.10
CA ILE A 365 -4.16 -47.66 -5.86
C ILE A 365 -5.42 -46.79 -6.11
N ASN A 366 -6.27 -46.64 -5.09
CA ASN A 366 -7.51 -45.84 -5.09
C ASN A 366 -7.72 -45.10 -3.75
N GLY A 367 -8.40 -43.93 -3.75
CA GLY A 367 -8.75 -43.12 -2.57
C GLY A 367 -10.18 -42.57 -2.59
N SER A 368 -10.76 -42.24 -1.42
CA SER A 368 -12.19 -41.83 -1.28
C SER A 368 -12.53 -41.06 0.02
N TYR A 369 -13.72 -40.42 0.08
CA TYR A 369 -14.21 -39.68 1.26
C TYR A 369 -15.73 -39.77 1.55
N LYS A 370 -16.18 -39.22 2.69
CA LYS A 370 -17.60 -39.04 3.08
C LYS A 370 -17.88 -37.66 3.71
N PHE A 371 -19.14 -37.19 3.66
CA PHE A 371 -19.65 -35.92 4.20
C PHE A 371 -20.79 -36.09 5.23
N PHE A 372 -20.90 -35.17 6.20
CA PHE A 372 -21.92 -35.17 7.27
C PHE A 372 -22.41 -33.74 7.60
N ARG A 373 -23.74 -33.56 7.75
CA ARG A 373 -24.37 -32.34 8.31
C ARG A 373 -25.22 -32.69 9.53
N GLY A 374 -24.98 -32.04 10.67
CA GLY A 374 -25.83 -32.18 11.87
C GLY A 374 -26.12 -33.64 12.26
N THR A 375 -27.38 -34.04 12.10
CA THR A 375 -27.87 -35.45 12.25
C THR A 375 -28.42 -36.03 10.94
N ASP A 376 -28.19 -35.36 9.81
CA ASP A 376 -28.60 -35.84 8.49
C ASP A 376 -27.75 -37.06 8.09
N PRO A 377 -28.26 -37.97 7.24
CA PRO A 377 -27.51 -39.14 6.79
C PRO A 377 -26.17 -38.79 6.13
N GLU A 378 -25.18 -39.68 6.26
CA GLU A 378 -23.90 -39.50 5.57
C GLU A 378 -24.07 -39.55 4.05
N VAL A 379 -23.37 -38.67 3.34
CA VAL A 379 -23.34 -38.62 1.87
C VAL A 379 -21.92 -38.99 1.41
N ALA A 380 -21.81 -39.95 0.50
CA ALA A 380 -20.52 -40.45 0.01
C ALA A 380 -20.40 -40.21 -1.51
N PRO A 381 -19.61 -39.21 -1.94
CA PRO A 381 -19.25 -39.03 -3.34
C PRO A 381 -18.31 -40.12 -3.88
N PRO A 382 -17.99 -40.13 -5.20
CA PRO A 382 -17.04 -41.06 -5.80
C PRO A 382 -15.61 -40.96 -5.25
N GLY A 383 -14.76 -41.92 -5.65
CA GLY A 383 -13.32 -41.95 -5.37
C GLY A 383 -12.45 -41.75 -6.61
N THR A 384 -11.13 -41.81 -6.44
CA THR A 384 -10.10 -41.45 -7.43
C THR A 384 -8.95 -42.49 -7.45
N ASP A 385 -8.39 -42.78 -8.63
CA ASP A 385 -7.35 -43.80 -8.85
C ASP A 385 -5.94 -43.18 -9.06
N SER A 386 -4.87 -43.97 -8.83
CA SER A 386 -3.43 -43.60 -8.90
C SER A 386 -2.55 -44.87 -8.98
N GLU A 387 -1.22 -44.78 -9.10
CA GLU A 387 -0.29 -45.94 -9.01
C GLU A 387 1.07 -45.63 -8.33
N ILE A 388 1.95 -46.63 -8.20
CA ILE A 388 3.28 -46.59 -7.53
C ILE A 388 4.32 -47.31 -8.41
N ASN A 389 5.56 -46.79 -8.54
CA ASN A 389 6.68 -47.47 -9.25
C ASN A 389 8.08 -47.13 -8.68
N LEU A 390 8.82 -48.13 -8.15
CA LEU A 390 10.09 -47.92 -7.43
C LEU A 390 11.33 -48.67 -8.02
N LEU A 391 11.44 -48.76 -9.35
CA LEU A 391 12.63 -49.31 -10.05
C LEU A 391 13.76 -48.27 -10.16
N ALA A 392 15.00 -48.67 -10.50
CA ALA A 392 16.13 -47.72 -10.64
C ALA A 392 17.24 -48.20 -11.63
N PRO A 393 17.89 -47.28 -12.39
CA PRO A 393 19.04 -47.56 -13.26
C PRO A 393 20.41 -47.38 -12.57
N GLY A 394 21.51 -47.59 -13.33
CA GLY A 394 22.89 -47.37 -12.87
C GLY A 394 23.55 -48.54 -12.13
N PRO A 395 24.74 -48.35 -11.54
CA PRO A 395 25.43 -49.37 -10.74
C PRO A 395 24.67 -49.67 -9.44
N SER A 396 24.92 -50.83 -8.82
CA SER A 396 24.15 -51.25 -7.65
C SER A 396 24.27 -50.28 -6.47
N ASN A 397 23.14 -49.78 -5.98
CA ASN A 397 23.10 -48.79 -4.90
C ASN A 397 22.90 -49.46 -3.52
N PRO A 398 23.89 -49.41 -2.61
CA PRO A 398 23.77 -49.98 -1.26
C PRO A 398 22.91 -49.14 -0.29
N GLY A 399 22.45 -47.94 -0.69
CA GLY A 399 21.67 -47.00 0.14
C GLY A 399 20.15 -47.06 -0.04
N PHE A 400 19.62 -47.96 -0.88
CA PHE A 400 18.21 -48.01 -1.25
C PHE A 400 17.25 -47.92 -0.03
N PRO A 401 16.20 -47.07 -0.06
CA PRO A 401 15.68 -46.29 -1.20
C PRO A 401 16.25 -44.87 -1.34
N ASP A 402 17.44 -44.55 -0.83
CA ASP A 402 18.16 -43.32 -1.18
C ASP A 402 18.53 -43.32 -2.68
N ILE A 403 18.35 -42.20 -3.37
CA ILE A 403 18.71 -42.03 -4.79
C ILE A 403 20.20 -41.75 -5.00
N LYS A 404 20.96 -41.41 -3.95
CA LYS A 404 22.39 -41.08 -4.06
C LYS A 404 23.25 -42.35 -3.97
N ASN A 405 24.05 -42.57 -5.01
CA ASN A 405 24.77 -43.83 -5.22
C ASN A 405 26.30 -43.65 -5.02
N PRO A 406 26.88 -44.19 -3.94
CA PRO A 406 28.30 -44.03 -3.64
C PRO A 406 29.24 -44.80 -4.59
N ASN A 407 28.75 -45.53 -5.61
CA ASN A 407 29.58 -46.22 -6.59
C ASN A 407 29.87 -45.38 -7.86
N MET A 408 29.07 -44.36 -8.14
CA MET A 408 29.34 -43.36 -9.18
C MET A 408 30.51 -42.43 -8.78
N VAL A 409 31.24 -41.89 -9.76
CA VAL A 409 32.44 -41.04 -9.51
C VAL A 409 32.11 -39.55 -9.54
N GLU A 410 32.70 -38.82 -8.60
CA GLU A 410 32.65 -37.36 -8.43
C GLU A 410 33.14 -36.55 -9.65
N VAL A 411 32.56 -35.36 -9.87
CA VAL A 411 32.79 -34.52 -11.06
C VAL A 411 33.92 -33.51 -10.83
N THR A 412 34.90 -33.45 -11.72
CA THR A 412 35.95 -32.42 -11.71
C THR A 412 35.53 -31.22 -12.55
N VAL A 413 35.71 -30.01 -12.03
CA VAL A 413 35.47 -28.73 -12.72
C VAL A 413 36.76 -27.92 -12.80
N GLU A 414 37.09 -27.33 -13.95
CA GLU A 414 38.35 -26.61 -14.17
C GLU A 414 38.16 -25.42 -15.12
N GLY A 415 38.65 -24.24 -14.73
CA GLY A 415 38.65 -23.02 -15.55
C GLY A 415 40.00 -22.74 -16.21
N ALA A 416 40.10 -21.62 -16.93
CA ALA A 416 41.32 -21.21 -17.67
C ALA A 416 42.59 -21.09 -16.80
N SER A 417 42.47 -20.90 -15.49
CA SER A 417 43.56 -20.91 -14.51
C SER A 417 44.18 -22.29 -14.25
N GLY A 418 43.53 -23.38 -14.68
CA GLY A 418 43.93 -24.77 -14.38
C GLY A 418 43.71 -25.18 -12.93
N THR A 419 42.94 -24.40 -12.15
CA THR A 419 42.70 -24.71 -10.73
C THR A 419 41.49 -25.61 -10.57
N LYS A 420 41.72 -26.89 -10.28
CA LYS A 420 40.64 -27.86 -10.06
C LYS A 420 39.71 -27.43 -8.93
N ASN A 421 38.42 -27.45 -9.23
CA ASN A 421 37.28 -27.09 -8.39
C ASN A 421 37.36 -25.67 -7.79
N HIS A 422 38.03 -24.73 -8.48
CA HIS A 422 38.08 -23.33 -8.07
C HIS A 422 38.08 -22.39 -9.28
N ILE A 423 36.98 -21.67 -9.46
CA ILE A 423 36.75 -20.68 -10.53
C ILE A 423 37.03 -19.29 -9.96
N THR A 424 38.21 -18.75 -10.27
CA THR A 424 38.67 -17.42 -9.81
C THR A 424 37.90 -16.28 -10.49
N ALA A 425 38.02 -15.05 -9.97
CA ALA A 425 37.39 -13.87 -10.57
C ALA A 425 37.83 -13.59 -12.03
N SER A 426 38.97 -14.14 -12.47
CA SER A 426 39.40 -14.14 -13.88
C SER A 426 38.85 -15.31 -14.70
N ASP A 427 38.57 -16.46 -14.08
CA ASP A 427 37.94 -17.60 -14.76
C ASP A 427 36.47 -17.33 -15.08
N ARG A 428 35.79 -16.47 -14.31
CA ARG A 428 34.45 -15.92 -14.61
C ARG A 428 34.35 -15.19 -15.97
N LEU A 429 35.47 -14.98 -16.67
CA LEU A 429 35.55 -14.31 -17.98
C LEU A 429 36.12 -15.23 -19.08
N ALA A 430 36.24 -16.54 -18.82
CA ALA A 430 36.73 -17.55 -19.78
C ALA A 430 35.91 -18.86 -19.72
N ASP A 431 36.12 -19.75 -20.69
CA ASP A 431 35.41 -21.04 -20.77
C ASP A 431 35.80 -21.97 -19.61
N ILE A 432 34.84 -22.79 -19.14
CA ILE A 432 34.96 -23.66 -17.95
C ILE A 432 34.53 -25.10 -18.30
N THR A 433 35.33 -26.09 -17.91
CA THR A 433 35.20 -27.50 -18.30
C THR A 433 34.82 -28.40 -17.12
N PHE A 434 33.98 -29.40 -17.39
CA PHE A 434 33.45 -30.40 -16.47
C PHE A 434 33.79 -31.81 -16.97
N SER A 435 34.17 -32.74 -16.08
CA SER A 435 34.46 -34.14 -16.48
C SER A 435 34.32 -35.18 -15.35
N THR A 436 33.97 -36.43 -15.70
CA THR A 436 34.02 -37.60 -14.79
C THR A 436 34.17 -38.94 -15.54
N PRO A 437 34.98 -39.90 -15.04
CA PRO A 437 34.91 -41.29 -15.48
C PRO A 437 33.76 -42.01 -14.75
N MET A 438 32.71 -42.44 -15.45
CA MET A 438 31.43 -42.88 -14.86
C MET A 438 31.55 -43.83 -13.65
N ILE A 439 32.42 -44.85 -13.72
CA ILE A 439 32.59 -45.85 -12.65
C ILE A 439 33.99 -45.86 -12.03
N LYS A 440 34.04 -46.32 -10.78
CA LYS A 440 35.28 -46.54 -10.03
C LYS A 440 36.09 -47.68 -10.65
N THR A 441 37.41 -47.53 -10.66
CA THR A 441 38.35 -48.53 -11.20
C THR A 441 38.17 -49.89 -10.51
N GLY A 442 37.58 -50.85 -11.23
CA GLY A 442 37.31 -52.21 -10.74
C GLY A 442 35.84 -52.57 -10.58
N ASP A 443 34.90 -51.66 -10.85
CA ASP A 443 33.48 -52.02 -11.03
C ASP A 443 33.28 -52.82 -12.34
N THR A 444 32.17 -53.56 -12.42
CA THR A 444 31.76 -54.36 -13.58
C THR A 444 30.42 -53.93 -14.19
N TRP A 445 29.79 -52.87 -13.66
CA TRP A 445 28.65 -52.24 -14.32
C TRP A 445 29.04 -51.71 -15.70
N VAL A 446 28.09 -51.77 -16.64
CA VAL A 446 28.17 -51.14 -17.95
C VAL A 446 26.83 -50.45 -18.25
N PRO A 447 26.81 -49.33 -18.98
CA PRO A 447 25.55 -48.71 -19.41
C PRO A 447 24.73 -49.67 -20.27
N VAL A 448 23.40 -49.56 -20.20
CA VAL A 448 22.48 -50.20 -21.15
C VAL A 448 21.98 -49.20 -22.19
N ALA A 449 21.53 -49.69 -23.34
CA ALA A 449 21.04 -48.80 -24.40
C ALA A 449 19.78 -48.05 -23.94
N GLY A 450 19.85 -46.71 -23.97
CA GLY A 450 18.78 -45.84 -23.47
C GLY A 450 19.01 -45.31 -22.06
N ASP A 451 20.14 -45.63 -21.41
CA ASP A 451 20.61 -44.87 -20.26
C ASP A 451 20.96 -43.44 -20.71
N ILE A 452 20.51 -42.44 -19.95
CA ILE A 452 20.86 -41.03 -20.16
C ILE A 452 21.60 -40.56 -18.92
N ALA A 453 22.80 -40.02 -19.11
CA ALA A 453 23.58 -39.39 -18.04
C ALA A 453 23.58 -37.87 -18.20
N ARG A 454 23.54 -37.12 -17.09
CA ARG A 454 23.55 -35.65 -17.12
C ARG A 454 24.55 -35.05 -16.13
N PHE A 455 25.23 -33.98 -16.51
CA PHE A 455 25.98 -33.15 -15.56
C PHE A 455 25.08 -32.08 -14.95
N LEU A 456 25.17 -31.91 -13.63
CA LEU A 456 24.49 -30.87 -12.88
C LEU A 456 25.49 -30.07 -12.04
N ILE A 457 25.24 -28.75 -11.91
CA ILE A 457 25.90 -27.93 -10.88
C ILE A 457 24.86 -27.08 -10.15
N ASN A 458 24.91 -27.12 -8.82
CA ASN A 458 23.95 -26.43 -7.95
C ASN A 458 22.48 -26.88 -8.15
N GLY A 459 22.25 -28.02 -8.82
CA GLY A 459 20.92 -28.55 -9.17
C GLY A 459 20.46 -28.21 -10.59
N GLU A 460 21.16 -27.32 -11.29
CA GLU A 460 20.90 -26.98 -12.69
C GLU A 460 21.63 -27.93 -13.64
N GLU A 461 20.97 -28.36 -14.72
CA GLU A 461 21.57 -29.17 -15.77
C GLU A 461 22.49 -28.34 -16.68
N ILE A 462 23.65 -28.90 -17.04
CA ILE A 462 24.60 -28.25 -17.97
C ILE A 462 24.91 -29.09 -19.22
N ALA A 463 24.68 -30.41 -19.18
CA ALA A 463 24.95 -31.30 -20.31
C ALA A 463 24.21 -32.64 -20.18
N GLU A 464 23.71 -33.16 -21.31
CA GLU A 464 23.14 -34.50 -21.44
C GLU A 464 24.03 -35.40 -22.33
N PHE A 465 24.13 -36.68 -21.96
CA PHE A 465 24.85 -37.72 -22.68
C PHE A 465 23.95 -38.96 -22.83
N THR A 466 23.51 -39.27 -24.05
CA THR A 466 22.85 -40.56 -24.33
C THR A 466 23.89 -41.66 -24.42
N LEU A 467 23.81 -42.66 -23.54
CA LEU A 467 24.81 -43.74 -23.47
C LEU A 467 24.43 -44.92 -24.36
N THR A 468 25.46 -45.56 -24.92
CA THR A 468 25.36 -46.81 -25.67
C THR A 468 25.85 -48.00 -24.83
N ALA A 469 25.40 -49.21 -25.21
CA ALA A 469 25.62 -50.40 -24.40
C ALA A 469 27.12 -50.79 -24.35
N GLY A 470 27.78 -50.49 -23.24
CA GLY A 470 29.21 -50.72 -23.03
C GLY A 470 30.14 -49.51 -23.25
N ASP A 471 29.62 -48.28 -23.25
CA ASP A 471 30.45 -47.07 -23.28
C ASP A 471 31.43 -47.01 -22.09
N THR A 472 32.65 -46.51 -22.35
CA THR A 472 33.75 -46.46 -21.36
C THR A 472 34.54 -45.15 -21.33
N ASP A 473 34.25 -44.20 -22.23
CA ASP A 473 34.92 -42.89 -22.25
C ASP A 473 34.41 -41.97 -21.10
N PRO A 474 35.26 -41.07 -20.55
CA PRO A 474 34.82 -40.10 -19.53
C PRO A 474 33.84 -39.06 -20.09
N LEU A 475 32.73 -38.83 -19.38
CA LEU A 475 31.80 -37.74 -19.69
C LEU A 475 32.55 -36.41 -19.57
N THR A 476 32.40 -35.52 -20.55
CA THR A 476 33.15 -34.25 -20.63
C THR A 476 32.30 -33.16 -21.30
N HIS A 477 32.29 -31.94 -20.75
CA HIS A 477 31.57 -30.78 -21.29
C HIS A 477 32.31 -29.46 -21.01
N THR A 478 32.07 -28.41 -21.81
CA THR A 478 32.67 -27.07 -21.64
C THR A 478 31.64 -25.97 -21.91
N MET A 479 31.47 -25.03 -20.97
CA MET A 479 30.58 -23.86 -21.05
C MET A 479 31.34 -22.55 -21.26
N LYS A 480 30.71 -21.55 -21.86
CA LYS A 480 31.21 -20.16 -21.99
C LYS A 480 30.98 -19.34 -20.70
N PRO A 481 31.58 -18.13 -20.57
CA PRO A 481 31.39 -17.27 -19.40
C PRO A 481 29.92 -16.96 -19.11
N ASP A 482 29.19 -16.42 -20.09
CA ASP A 482 27.80 -16.00 -19.91
C ASP A 482 26.86 -17.17 -19.56
N GLU A 483 27.17 -18.36 -20.09
CA GLU A 483 26.45 -19.61 -19.85
C GLU A 483 26.71 -20.12 -18.42
N PHE A 484 27.97 -20.10 -17.98
CA PHE A 484 28.34 -20.43 -16.60
C PHE A 484 27.78 -19.42 -15.59
N ASP A 485 27.84 -18.11 -15.88
CA ASP A 485 27.40 -17.06 -14.96
C ASP A 485 25.89 -17.08 -14.71
N ALA A 486 25.09 -17.37 -15.74
CA ALA A 486 23.65 -17.55 -15.64
C ALA A 486 23.28 -18.73 -14.72
N ILE A 487 24.02 -19.84 -14.82
CA ILE A 487 23.75 -21.09 -14.10
C ILE A 487 24.32 -21.06 -12.67
N ILE A 488 25.49 -20.47 -12.47
CA ILE A 488 26.19 -20.49 -11.18
C ILE A 488 25.59 -19.49 -10.18
N GLY A 489 25.03 -18.38 -10.66
CA GLY A 489 24.48 -17.30 -9.83
C GLY A 489 25.49 -16.69 -8.84
N ALA A 490 25.09 -16.57 -7.58
CA ALA A 490 25.90 -15.93 -6.54
C ALA A 490 27.16 -16.77 -6.18
N PRO A 491 28.33 -16.13 -5.98
CA PRO A 491 29.62 -16.77 -5.68
C PRO A 491 29.67 -17.46 -4.32
N GLY A 492 30.69 -18.28 -4.12
CA GLY A 492 30.88 -19.14 -2.95
C GLY A 492 31.06 -20.60 -3.34
N GLN A 493 30.65 -21.50 -2.44
CA GLN A 493 30.71 -22.94 -2.66
C GLN A 493 29.50 -23.44 -3.46
N LYS A 494 29.75 -24.26 -4.48
CA LYS A 494 28.77 -24.89 -5.38
C LYS A 494 28.97 -26.40 -5.38
N GLN A 495 27.94 -27.16 -5.71
CA GLN A 495 27.99 -28.62 -5.71
C GLN A 495 27.82 -29.13 -7.14
N ALA A 496 28.88 -29.69 -7.73
CA ALA A 496 28.86 -30.34 -9.03
C ALA A 496 28.67 -31.85 -8.85
N TYR A 497 27.79 -32.46 -9.64
CA TYR A 497 27.52 -33.90 -9.62
C TYR A 497 26.99 -34.36 -10.97
N TRP A 498 26.73 -35.66 -11.13
CA TRP A 498 26.08 -36.19 -12.31
C TRP A 498 25.00 -37.20 -11.94
N THR A 499 24.03 -37.37 -12.84
CA THR A 499 22.91 -38.29 -12.67
C THR A 499 22.82 -39.29 -13.81
N ILE A 500 22.08 -40.38 -13.60
CA ILE A 500 21.71 -41.36 -14.61
C ILE A 500 20.24 -41.75 -14.49
N GLU A 501 19.54 -41.82 -15.62
CA GLU A 501 18.13 -42.23 -15.74
C GLU A 501 17.92 -43.24 -16.88
N ASN A 502 16.77 -43.94 -16.87
CA ASN A 502 16.34 -44.78 -17.99
C ASN A 502 14.79 -44.86 -18.03
N SER A 503 14.16 -43.88 -18.67
CA SER A 503 12.70 -43.69 -18.71
C SER A 503 11.91 -44.84 -19.34
N ALA A 504 12.56 -45.75 -20.08
CA ALA A 504 11.94 -46.98 -20.58
C ALA A 504 11.78 -48.08 -19.50
N THR A 505 12.37 -47.89 -18.32
CA THR A 505 12.37 -48.87 -17.21
C THR A 505 11.95 -48.28 -15.86
N SER A 506 12.24 -47.00 -15.59
CA SER A 506 11.82 -46.30 -14.37
C SER A 506 11.80 -44.77 -14.57
N PRO A 507 10.90 -44.03 -13.89
CA PRO A 507 11.05 -42.57 -13.72
C PRO A 507 12.20 -42.17 -12.78
N ALA A 508 12.79 -43.11 -12.03
CA ALA A 508 13.80 -42.79 -11.04
C ALA A 508 15.14 -42.32 -11.65
N VAL A 509 15.64 -41.20 -11.13
CA VAL A 509 16.95 -40.60 -11.44
C VAL A 509 17.91 -40.91 -10.28
N ILE A 510 19.11 -41.39 -10.59
CA ILE A 510 20.11 -41.79 -9.58
C ILE A 510 21.31 -40.83 -9.64
N GLU A 511 21.76 -40.34 -8.49
CA GLU A 511 22.77 -39.26 -8.39
C GLU A 511 24.14 -39.76 -7.89
N SER A 512 25.22 -39.14 -8.37
CA SER A 512 26.57 -39.30 -7.80
C SER A 512 26.72 -38.58 -6.46
N LEU A 513 27.87 -38.75 -5.81
CA LEU A 513 28.27 -37.86 -4.72
C LEU A 513 28.63 -36.46 -5.26
N ASN A 514 28.44 -35.45 -4.41
CA ASN A 514 28.66 -34.04 -4.74
C ASN A 514 30.13 -33.64 -4.58
N THR A 515 30.64 -32.88 -5.56
CA THR A 515 31.95 -32.23 -5.51
C THR A 515 31.81 -30.75 -5.23
N ALA A 516 32.51 -30.26 -4.21
CA ALA A 516 32.49 -28.85 -3.82
C ALA A 516 33.41 -28.00 -4.70
N VAL A 517 32.86 -26.97 -5.34
CA VAL A 517 33.54 -26.05 -6.26
C VAL A 517 33.48 -24.62 -5.70
N GLN A 518 34.62 -23.94 -5.55
CA GLN A 518 34.68 -22.53 -5.14
C GLN A 518 34.51 -21.61 -6.36
N VAL A 519 33.77 -20.50 -6.21
CA VAL A 519 33.51 -19.53 -7.28
C VAL A 519 33.60 -18.09 -6.75
N ASP A 520 34.33 -17.22 -7.45
CA ASP A 520 34.59 -15.81 -7.07
C ASP A 520 33.73 -14.77 -7.84
N LEU A 521 34.00 -13.47 -7.65
CA LEU A 521 33.10 -12.31 -7.90
C LEU A 521 33.59 -11.30 -8.97
N ALA A 522 32.67 -10.69 -9.73
CA ALA A 522 32.88 -9.61 -10.73
C ALA A 522 32.48 -8.18 -10.25
N LYS A 523 32.82 -7.11 -11.02
CA LYS A 523 32.61 -5.67 -10.65
C LYS A 523 32.46 -4.72 -11.87
N VAL A 524 31.75 -3.58 -11.72
CA VAL A 524 31.47 -2.56 -12.78
C VAL A 524 31.40 -1.11 -12.20
N ASP A 525 31.47 -0.05 -13.02
CA ASP A 525 31.32 1.38 -12.63
C ASP A 525 29.87 1.93 -12.81
N LEU A 526 29.41 2.83 -11.92
CA LEU A 526 28.04 3.39 -11.93
C LEU A 526 27.97 4.92 -11.69
N VAL A 527 26.87 5.58 -12.07
CA VAL A 527 26.66 7.05 -12.04
C VAL A 527 26.00 7.56 -10.74
N ALA A 528 26.04 8.87 -10.45
CA ALA A 528 25.48 9.43 -9.21
C ALA A 528 23.98 9.73 -9.30
N PRO A 529 23.23 9.70 -8.17
CA PRO A 529 21.82 10.12 -8.12
C PRO A 529 21.65 11.64 -8.17
N THR A 530 20.42 12.14 -8.33
CA THR A 530 20.10 13.57 -8.47
C THR A 530 19.02 14.05 -7.48
N VAL A 531 19.02 15.37 -7.20
CA VAL A 531 18.14 16.06 -6.23
C VAL A 531 17.86 17.50 -6.73
N THR A 532 16.64 17.99 -6.55
CA THR A 532 16.23 19.36 -6.93
C THR A 532 16.69 20.40 -5.91
N LEU A 533 17.23 21.54 -6.37
CA LEU A 533 17.85 22.58 -5.54
C LEU A 533 17.24 23.97 -5.78
N PHE A 534 17.00 24.73 -4.71
CA PHE A 534 16.55 26.12 -4.78
C PHE A 534 17.74 27.07 -4.62
N ASN A 535 18.06 27.85 -5.66
CA ASN A 535 19.22 28.77 -5.69
C ASN A 535 20.55 28.12 -5.24
N GLY A 536 20.72 26.82 -5.51
CA GLY A 536 21.90 26.03 -5.15
C GLY A 536 21.82 25.25 -3.83
N TYR A 537 20.77 25.41 -3.03
CA TYR A 537 20.61 24.74 -1.73
C TYR A 537 19.55 23.64 -1.76
N VAL A 538 19.74 22.60 -0.93
CA VAL A 538 18.63 21.78 -0.46
C VAL A 538 17.86 22.62 0.57
N SER A 539 16.68 23.13 0.19
CA SER A 539 15.88 24.05 1.01
C SER A 539 14.48 23.54 1.31
N CYS A 540 13.76 24.24 2.20
CA CYS A 540 12.38 23.92 2.57
C CYS A 540 11.39 23.88 1.38
N ALA A 541 11.74 24.48 0.23
CA ALA A 541 10.87 24.62 -0.95
C ALA A 541 10.71 23.34 -1.78
N HIS A 542 11.65 22.39 -1.70
CA HIS A 542 11.63 21.13 -2.47
C HIS A 542 11.52 19.87 -1.60
N LEU A 543 11.30 20.05 -0.30
CA LEU A 543 10.94 18.96 0.60
C LEU A 543 9.43 18.65 0.49
N THR A 544 9.06 17.37 0.56
CA THR A 544 7.65 16.94 0.44
C THR A 544 6.76 17.56 1.52
N ARG A 545 5.46 17.73 1.25
CA ARG A 545 4.47 18.02 2.30
C ARG A 545 3.63 16.76 2.57
N PRO A 546 3.24 16.49 3.84
CA PRO A 546 3.56 17.27 5.04
C PRO A 546 4.95 16.95 5.63
N ASP A 547 5.49 15.74 5.42
CA ASP A 547 6.56 15.14 6.23
C ASP A 547 7.99 15.67 6.01
N ARG A 548 8.17 16.59 5.05
CA ARG A 548 9.45 17.26 4.72
C ARG A 548 10.58 16.30 4.32
N GLU A 549 10.24 15.19 3.66
CA GLU A 549 11.21 14.25 3.10
C GLU A 549 11.92 14.85 1.87
N LEU A 550 13.11 14.33 1.54
CA LEU A 550 13.88 14.76 0.38
C LEU A 550 13.78 13.73 -0.75
N PRO A 551 13.17 14.04 -1.90
CA PRO A 551 13.16 13.16 -3.08
C PRO A 551 14.56 13.01 -3.68
N VAL A 552 14.93 11.78 -4.03
CA VAL A 552 16.17 11.43 -4.73
C VAL A 552 15.80 10.64 -5.99
N THR A 553 16.29 11.07 -7.15
CA THR A 553 16.07 10.37 -8.43
C THR A 553 17.30 9.51 -8.78
N VAL A 554 17.05 8.30 -9.29
CA VAL A 554 18.06 7.35 -9.76
C VAL A 554 17.74 6.94 -11.19
N THR A 555 18.65 7.19 -12.13
CA THR A 555 18.55 6.73 -13.52
C THR A 555 18.93 5.25 -13.64
N ILE A 556 18.15 4.50 -14.42
CA ILE A 556 18.30 3.05 -14.62
C ILE A 556 19.25 2.80 -15.80
N ASP A 557 20.35 2.08 -15.56
CA ASP A 557 21.21 1.53 -16.62
C ASP A 557 20.63 0.20 -17.09
N ALA A 558 20.01 0.16 -18.27
CA ALA A 558 19.34 -1.04 -18.77
C ALA A 558 20.27 -2.26 -19.03
N VAL A 559 21.60 -2.08 -19.03
CA VAL A 559 22.56 -3.19 -19.20
C VAL A 559 22.90 -3.82 -17.83
N HIS A 560 23.12 -2.99 -16.82
CA HIS A 560 23.58 -3.44 -15.49
C HIS A 560 22.46 -3.48 -14.44
N MET A 561 21.31 -2.89 -14.74
CA MET A 561 20.08 -2.88 -13.94
C MET A 561 18.89 -3.33 -14.80
N PRO A 562 18.88 -4.58 -15.31
CA PRO A 562 17.70 -5.13 -15.97
C PRO A 562 16.51 -5.19 -15.01
N LYS A 563 15.32 -5.49 -15.55
CA LYS A 563 14.11 -5.75 -14.77
C LYS A 563 14.38 -6.72 -13.61
N ASP A 564 13.69 -6.48 -12.49
CA ASP A 564 13.77 -7.17 -11.20
C ASP A 564 15.10 -6.96 -10.42
N THR A 565 16.00 -6.09 -10.90
CA THR A 565 17.19 -5.65 -10.12
C THR A 565 16.78 -4.85 -8.89
N VAL A 566 17.31 -5.22 -7.72
CA VAL A 566 17.16 -4.45 -6.47
C VAL A 566 18.27 -3.41 -6.34
N VAL A 567 17.86 -2.15 -6.12
CA VAL A 567 18.73 -0.98 -5.95
C VAL A 567 18.56 -0.44 -4.52
N THR A 568 19.64 -0.41 -3.74
CA THR A 568 19.64 0.16 -2.39
C THR A 568 20.17 1.59 -2.42
N VAL A 569 19.37 2.57 -1.99
CA VAL A 569 19.73 3.99 -1.90
C VAL A 569 20.17 4.32 -0.47
N TYR A 570 21.25 5.08 -0.33
CA TYR A 570 21.88 5.48 0.94
C TYR A 570 22.02 7.01 1.03
N SER A 571 21.93 7.55 2.25
CA SER A 571 22.16 8.99 2.50
C SER A 571 22.77 9.25 3.88
N GLU A 572 23.54 10.33 4.02
CA GLU A 572 24.20 10.73 5.27
C GLU A 572 24.55 12.24 5.31
N GLY A 573 24.41 12.86 6.48
CA GLY A 573 24.69 14.29 6.70
C GLY A 573 26.09 14.57 7.25
N TYR A 574 26.62 15.77 6.95
CA TYR A 574 28.00 16.18 7.20
C TYR A 574 28.14 17.60 7.75
N GLU A 575 29.12 17.83 8.63
CA GLU A 575 29.42 19.15 9.23
C GLU A 575 30.32 20.04 8.36
N ASP A 576 30.82 19.56 7.22
CA ASP A 576 31.77 20.28 6.38
C ASP A 576 31.65 20.00 4.88
N SER A 577 31.99 21.00 4.06
CA SER A 577 32.00 20.96 2.59
C SER A 577 33.03 20.02 1.96
N LEU A 578 33.75 19.25 2.78
CA LEU A 578 34.69 18.21 2.36
C LEU A 578 34.15 16.79 2.60
N GLY A 579 32.96 16.65 3.20
CA GLY A 579 32.36 15.34 3.47
C GLY A 579 33.19 14.45 4.40
N THR A 580 33.85 15.05 5.42
CA THR A 580 34.73 14.31 6.35
C THR A 580 34.11 14.13 7.74
N LYS A 581 33.25 15.06 8.18
CA LYS A 581 32.66 15.05 9.53
C LYS A 581 31.20 14.58 9.51
N LYS A 582 30.99 13.27 9.55
CA LYS A 582 29.65 12.64 9.61
C LYS A 582 28.81 13.12 10.81
N ILE A 583 27.52 13.43 10.59
CA ILE A 583 26.55 13.82 11.62
C ILE A 583 25.77 12.57 12.07
N ARG A 584 26.25 11.93 13.14
CA ARG A 584 25.71 10.64 13.61
C ARG A 584 24.19 10.67 13.88
N GLY A 585 23.47 9.71 13.31
CA GLY A 585 22.01 9.57 13.34
C GLY A 585 21.31 9.97 12.03
N THR A 586 22.02 10.67 11.12
CA THR A 586 21.49 11.07 9.80
C THR A 586 21.63 9.98 8.74
N GLU A 587 22.22 8.82 9.07
CA GLU A 587 22.45 7.71 8.15
C GLU A 587 21.13 7.06 7.73
N PHE A 588 20.93 6.86 6.43
CA PHE A 588 19.69 6.35 5.81
C PHE A 588 20.00 5.25 4.80
N SER A 589 19.07 4.29 4.65
CA SER A 589 19.11 3.21 3.67
C SER A 589 17.68 2.75 3.38
N ASP A 590 17.34 2.56 2.11
CA ASP A 590 16.04 2.03 1.65
C ASP A 590 16.19 1.41 0.24
N THR A 591 15.21 0.67 -0.27
CA THR A 591 15.34 -0.16 -1.49
C THR A 591 14.24 0.05 -2.51
N TYR A 592 14.59 -0.03 -3.79
CA TYR A 592 13.68 -0.07 -4.94
C TYR A 592 13.97 -1.31 -5.82
N THR A 593 12.98 -1.79 -6.56
CA THR A 593 13.14 -2.90 -7.52
C THR A 593 12.73 -2.43 -8.92
N VAL A 594 13.64 -2.57 -9.89
CA VAL A 594 13.42 -2.14 -11.28
C VAL A 594 12.27 -2.91 -11.91
N LEU A 595 11.28 -2.22 -12.45
CA LEU A 595 10.04 -2.81 -13.00
C LEU A 595 10.17 -3.15 -14.49
N GLY A 596 11.12 -2.55 -15.21
CA GLY A 596 11.28 -2.65 -16.65
C GLY A 596 10.21 -1.91 -17.44
N THR A 597 9.46 -1.01 -16.79
CA THR A 597 8.34 -0.23 -17.37
C THR A 597 8.41 1.26 -17.02
N GLU A 598 9.47 1.68 -16.31
CA GLU A 598 9.78 3.06 -15.97
C GLU A 598 9.95 3.92 -17.24
N ASN A 599 9.13 4.96 -17.35
CA ASN A 599 9.16 5.91 -18.45
C ASN A 599 9.00 7.35 -17.92
N PRO A 600 10.05 8.19 -17.91
CA PRO A 600 11.44 7.90 -18.30
C PRO A 600 12.10 6.80 -17.45
N ALA A 601 13.24 6.28 -17.89
CA ALA A 601 13.97 5.17 -17.26
C ALA A 601 14.70 5.60 -15.97
N GLU A 602 13.92 6.00 -14.96
CA GLU A 602 14.35 6.44 -13.64
C GLU A 602 13.29 6.16 -12.59
N PHE A 603 13.69 6.15 -11.31
CA PHE A 603 12.76 6.07 -10.18
C PHE A 603 13.12 7.10 -9.11
N VAL A 604 12.17 7.38 -8.21
CA VAL A 604 12.32 8.33 -7.10
C VAL A 604 12.18 7.61 -5.77
N LEU A 605 13.09 7.87 -4.84
CA LEU A 605 13.05 7.36 -3.46
C LEU A 605 13.33 8.51 -2.47
N ASN A 606 12.54 8.60 -1.40
CA ASN A 606 12.64 9.70 -0.44
C ASN A 606 13.56 9.39 0.76
N VAL A 607 14.48 10.29 1.10
CA VAL A 607 15.26 10.25 2.35
C VAL A 607 14.40 10.73 3.52
N LYS A 608 14.19 9.83 4.49
CA LYS A 608 13.17 9.96 5.54
C LYS A 608 13.57 9.30 6.88
N PRO A 609 13.04 9.74 8.04
CA PRO A 609 12.17 10.91 8.24
C PRO A 609 12.97 12.20 8.53
N TYR A 610 12.42 13.35 8.11
CA TYR A 610 13.04 14.67 8.19
C TYR A 610 13.73 14.99 9.53
N LEU A 611 13.04 14.79 10.65
CA LEU A 611 13.51 15.14 12.00
C LEU A 611 14.83 14.46 12.42
N THR A 612 15.17 13.32 11.80
CA THR A 612 16.40 12.58 12.13
C THR A 612 17.44 12.58 11.01
N LYS A 613 17.01 12.66 9.74
CA LYS A 613 17.90 12.56 8.57
C LYS A 613 18.29 13.90 7.97
N LEU A 614 17.41 14.91 8.04
CA LEU A 614 17.57 16.19 7.34
C LEU A 614 17.74 17.36 8.32
N LYS A 615 16.79 17.55 9.25
CA LYS A 615 16.81 18.65 10.24
C LYS A 615 18.15 18.78 11.01
N PRO A 616 18.81 17.70 11.47
CA PRO A 616 20.07 17.83 12.23
C PRO A 616 21.27 18.33 11.42
N ILE A 617 21.18 18.39 10.08
CA ILE A 617 22.24 18.89 9.22
C ILE A 617 22.38 20.42 9.41
N GLN A 618 21.26 21.15 9.36
CA GLN A 618 21.20 22.59 9.65
C GLN A 618 21.38 22.86 11.17
N PRO A 619 22.46 23.53 11.61
CA PRO A 619 22.59 23.95 13.00
C PRO A 619 21.65 25.13 13.34
N PRO A 620 21.32 25.36 14.63
CA PRO A 620 20.52 26.51 15.05
C PRO A 620 21.21 27.84 14.74
N PHE A 621 20.43 28.87 14.39
CA PHE A 621 20.94 30.25 14.25
C PHE A 621 21.71 30.72 15.50
N SER A 622 21.20 30.41 16.70
CA SER A 622 21.84 30.76 17.99
C SER A 622 23.23 30.13 18.19
N SER A 623 23.59 29.11 17.42
CA SER A 623 24.92 28.46 17.50
C SER A 623 26.02 29.20 16.71
N GLY A 624 25.65 30.05 15.74
CA GLY A 624 26.60 30.73 14.85
C GLY A 624 27.44 29.81 13.95
N LEU A 625 27.05 28.54 13.79
CA LEU A 625 27.73 27.57 12.92
C LEU A 625 27.23 27.69 11.47
N PRO A 626 28.08 27.43 10.46
CA PRO A 626 27.65 27.39 9.06
C PRO A 626 26.75 26.18 8.77
N ASN A 627 26.05 26.24 7.65
CA ASN A 627 25.22 25.15 7.12
C ASN A 627 25.98 23.82 7.00
N GLY A 628 25.24 22.72 7.09
CA GLY A 628 25.76 21.39 6.83
C GLY A 628 25.52 20.92 5.39
N TYR A 629 26.04 19.75 5.08
CA TYR A 629 25.98 19.13 3.75
C TYR A 629 25.32 17.75 3.82
N ILE A 630 24.78 17.26 2.72
CA ILE A 630 24.21 15.92 2.58
C ILE A 630 24.91 15.15 1.47
N LYS A 631 25.21 13.87 1.70
CA LYS A 631 25.80 12.91 0.75
C LYS A 631 24.78 11.82 0.44
N ILE A 632 24.64 11.44 -0.83
CA ILE A 632 23.67 10.43 -1.29
C ILE A 632 24.32 9.54 -2.37
N TRP A 633 24.12 8.23 -2.32
CA TRP A 633 24.58 7.26 -3.32
C TRP A 633 23.66 6.04 -3.36
N TYR A 634 23.86 5.12 -4.29
CA TYR A 634 23.15 3.84 -4.32
C TYR A 634 24.10 2.66 -4.55
N SER A 635 23.59 1.43 -4.47
CA SER A 635 24.28 0.20 -4.83
C SER A 635 23.32 -0.79 -5.42
N ILE A 636 23.79 -1.58 -6.39
CA ILE A 636 23.12 -2.79 -6.89
C ILE A 636 23.92 -4.03 -6.48
N LEU A 637 23.41 -5.22 -6.77
CA LEU A 637 24.19 -6.46 -6.70
C LEU A 637 24.68 -6.85 -8.10
N ILE A 638 25.99 -7.01 -8.26
CA ILE A 638 26.59 -7.62 -9.47
C ILE A 638 27.18 -8.96 -9.04
N SER A 639 26.81 -10.02 -9.75
CA SER A 639 27.11 -11.42 -9.40
C SER A 639 27.01 -11.66 -7.88
N GLY A 640 25.91 -11.22 -7.26
CA GLY A 640 25.61 -11.45 -5.84
C GLY A 640 26.29 -10.54 -4.79
N ALA A 641 27.09 -9.53 -5.16
CA ALA A 641 27.73 -8.64 -4.18
C ALA A 641 27.55 -7.13 -4.45
N PRO A 642 27.62 -6.25 -3.42
CA PRO A 642 27.36 -4.82 -3.57
C PRO A 642 28.35 -4.09 -4.49
N ASN A 643 27.81 -3.45 -5.53
CA ASN A 643 28.53 -2.61 -6.46
C ASN A 643 28.00 -1.16 -6.36
N PRO A 644 28.70 -0.24 -5.65
CA PRO A 644 28.19 1.09 -5.33
C PRO A 644 28.36 2.12 -6.46
N SER A 645 27.56 3.18 -6.37
CA SER A 645 27.54 4.29 -7.31
C SER A 645 28.52 5.42 -6.96
N LYS A 646 28.69 6.38 -7.87
CA LYS A 646 29.23 7.71 -7.54
C LYS A 646 28.30 8.45 -6.58
N GLU A 647 28.85 9.40 -5.84
CA GLU A 647 28.15 10.15 -4.79
C GLU A 647 27.61 11.50 -5.30
N PHE A 648 26.39 11.87 -4.89
CA PHE A 648 25.88 13.24 -4.85
C PHE A 648 26.30 13.91 -3.53
N PHE A 649 26.62 15.20 -3.55
CA PHE A 649 26.97 15.98 -2.36
C PHE A 649 26.62 17.46 -2.50
N ASN A 650 25.81 18.04 -1.58
CA ASN A 650 25.42 19.46 -1.64
C ASN A 650 25.06 20.07 -0.26
N GLU A 651 24.98 21.42 -0.19
CA GLU A 651 24.63 22.19 1.02
C GLU A 651 23.13 22.20 1.34
N VAL A 652 22.81 22.29 2.64
CA VAL A 652 21.45 22.23 3.20
C VAL A 652 21.14 23.53 3.96
N SER A 653 20.06 24.23 3.58
CA SER A 653 19.66 25.55 4.12
C SER A 653 18.16 25.59 4.47
N LEU A 654 17.83 25.58 5.77
CA LEU A 654 16.49 25.25 6.30
C LEU A 654 15.89 26.30 7.27
N LEU A 655 16.34 27.56 7.24
CA LEU A 655 15.92 28.61 8.20
C LEU A 655 15.26 29.84 7.54
N ASN A 656 14.11 30.29 8.08
CA ASN A 656 13.37 31.46 7.59
C ASN A 656 13.87 32.82 8.13
N SER A 657 13.27 33.91 7.66
CA SER A 657 13.60 35.30 8.07
C SER A 657 13.39 35.51 9.58
N SER A 658 12.34 34.90 10.15
CA SER A 658 12.10 34.83 11.60
C SER A 658 13.03 33.88 12.38
N ASN A 659 13.98 33.20 11.72
CA ASN A 659 14.94 32.23 12.28
C ASN A 659 14.31 30.93 12.84
N ASN A 660 13.26 30.44 12.17
CA ASN A 660 12.61 29.15 12.42
C ASN A 660 13.01 28.10 11.37
N TYR A 661 12.99 26.82 11.74
CA TYR A 661 13.15 25.67 10.83
C TYR A 661 11.93 25.45 9.91
N CYS A 662 12.03 24.59 8.88
CA CYS A 662 10.95 24.30 7.93
C CYS A 662 9.61 23.82 8.55
N GLU A 663 9.62 23.32 9.79
CA GLU A 663 8.43 22.92 10.55
C GLU A 663 7.99 23.94 11.62
N GLY A 664 8.54 25.17 11.57
CA GLY A 664 8.17 26.31 12.43
C GLY A 664 8.94 26.40 13.77
N THR A 665 9.72 25.38 14.15
CA THR A 665 10.47 25.41 15.41
C THR A 665 11.52 26.54 15.41
N PRO A 666 11.52 27.45 16.40
CA PRO A 666 12.50 28.52 16.51
C PRO A 666 13.89 27.97 16.90
N THR A 667 14.93 28.72 16.57
CA THR A 667 16.34 28.33 16.77
C THR A 667 16.97 28.86 18.06
N ILE A 668 16.16 29.24 19.05
CA ILE A 668 16.60 29.88 20.31
C ILE A 668 17.34 28.87 21.20
#